data_AF-A0A942C4N8-F1
#
_entry.id   AF-A0A942C4N8-F1
#
_cell.length_a   1.000
_cell.length_b   1.000
_cell.length_c   1.000
_cell.angle_alpha   90.00
_cell.angle_beta   90.00
_cell.angle_gamma   90.00
#
_symmetry.space_group_name_H-M   'P 1'
#
loop_
_entity.id
_entity.type
_entity.pdbx_description
1 polymer ?
#
loop_
_entity_poly.entity_id
_entity_poly.type
_entity_poly.pdbx_seq_one_letter_code
_entity_poly.pdbx_strand_id
1 'polypeptide(L)'
;MSSALFLLLLFSVPYGSSSQTQTPNDQSWNRRIAGTGDYQIVLEVSGRIETTRALKMPNAMDLAAICAAKQAAETDAFQSAESYLQSLEKALDKRRYLAEIVRLHNELGQLYSYRGNMNKAITHFEAAYQSLQQVLREQPEYSEDKIYLEEILGISYLRRGELDNCVNNHNAEMCLFPLSSAGQHKLKEGASGAIEYFQKHLAQKPDNLEVRWLLNLAAMTLGQYPRSIKREWLIPMPITPVADRLPKFPDIASGLHVDPVRGAGGSILDDFDNDGNLDIVISSVDACEPLQYFHNNGDGTFADWTAKANLSNQLGGINCVQTDYNNDGWLDIFVMRGGWEFAMRNSLLKNNGDGTFTDVTEASGLLSDKHRTHSAAWADFDNDGWLDVFIGHEETPSQLFRNNGNGTFTNVSDKAGVNRREFTKGATWGDYDNDGNADLYVSNYGSENFLYHNDGNGHFSEIAKTLGVNLPIMSFPTWFFDYDNDGWLDLFVASFVPSVTEVARGYLGLPPQAETMKLYRNNQKGGFEDVTSKVGLNRVVPTMGANFGDLDNDGFTDFYLGTGAPSYTALMPNFMFRNRDGKRFADVTASTATGHLQKGHGVAFGDVDNDGDQDLYVNVGGFIPGDKYNKALFANPNQKNGNHWLSLRLVGEKTNRAAIGTKIKLTLIMPNGTKATRYKEVSSGGSFGDSSLTQHIGLGKATKVDSLEVRWPVSNQVQTFRNVAINQSLEIKESAANYQVRKIHSLTFKLDSVPAKLHSH
;
A
#
# COMPACT_ATOMS: atom_id res chain seq x y z
N MET A 1 13.60 2.70 -31.29
CA MET A 1 13.68 4.14 -30.89
C MET A 1 12.27 4.66 -30.66
N SER A 2 11.64 4.34 -29.53
CA SER A 2 10.47 5.03 -28.96
C SER A 2 10.10 4.30 -27.66
N SER A 3 10.94 4.44 -26.64
CA SER A 3 10.76 3.82 -25.32
C SER A 3 11.16 4.76 -24.18
N ALA A 4 11.97 5.79 -24.48
CA ALA A 4 12.41 6.81 -23.52
C ALA A 4 11.42 7.99 -23.36
N LEU A 5 10.43 8.15 -24.25
CA LEU A 5 9.48 9.26 -24.17
C LEU A 5 8.30 8.98 -23.21
N PHE A 6 8.05 7.71 -22.86
CA PHE A 6 6.92 7.30 -22.02
C PHE A 6 7.18 7.49 -20.52
N LEU A 7 8.44 7.33 -20.07
CA LEU A 7 8.83 7.54 -18.66
C LEU A 7 8.61 8.99 -18.19
N LEU A 8 8.69 9.94 -19.13
CA LEU A 8 8.51 11.35 -18.81
C LEU A 8 7.04 11.73 -18.66
N LEU A 9 6.14 11.18 -19.48
CA LEU A 9 4.72 11.53 -19.46
C LEU A 9 4.00 11.01 -18.20
N LEU A 10 4.43 9.88 -17.62
CA LEU A 10 3.76 9.26 -16.46
C LEU A 10 3.94 10.02 -15.13
N PHE A 11 4.99 10.85 -15.04
CA PHE A 11 5.23 11.75 -13.90
C PHE A 11 5.17 13.25 -14.29
N SER A 12 4.71 13.58 -15.51
CA SER A 12 4.57 14.97 -15.97
C SER A 12 3.16 15.35 -16.45
N VAL A 13 2.12 14.69 -15.92
CA VAL A 13 0.76 15.24 -16.00
C VAL A 13 0.51 16.11 -14.76
N PRO A 14 0.66 17.44 -14.83
CA PRO A 14 0.17 18.32 -13.78
C PRO A 14 -1.38 18.27 -13.80
N TYR A 15 -1.97 17.59 -12.82
CA TYR A 15 -3.41 17.66 -12.61
C TYR A 15 -3.76 18.97 -11.90
N GLY A 16 -4.34 19.91 -12.65
CA GLY A 16 -5.19 20.98 -12.10
C GLY A 16 -4.63 22.41 -12.05
N SER A 17 -4.32 23.02 -13.20
CA SER A 17 -4.96 24.28 -13.70
C SER A 17 -4.10 25.01 -14.75
N SER A 18 -4.77 25.38 -15.84
CA SER A 18 -4.30 26.06 -17.04
C SER A 18 -3.49 25.22 -18.04
N SER A 19 -4.10 25.03 -19.20
CA SER A 19 -3.45 24.69 -20.46
C SER A 19 -2.30 25.67 -20.74
N GLN A 20 -1.06 25.24 -20.59
CA GLN A 20 0.04 25.80 -21.36
C GLN A 20 0.64 24.68 -22.19
N THR A 21 0.32 24.71 -23.48
CA THR A 21 1.14 24.10 -24.51
C THR A 21 2.58 24.55 -24.30
N GLN A 22 3.50 23.62 -24.00
CA GLN A 22 4.93 23.89 -23.95
C GLN A 22 5.35 24.47 -25.30
N THR A 23 5.59 25.78 -25.31
CA THR A 23 6.24 26.44 -26.43
C THR A 23 7.75 26.29 -26.27
N PRO A 24 8.55 26.33 -27.34
CA PRO A 24 10.02 26.13 -27.29
C PRO A 24 10.83 27.16 -26.48
N ASN A 25 10.17 28.04 -25.72
CA ASN A 25 10.75 29.15 -24.96
C ASN A 25 10.53 29.04 -23.44
N ASP A 26 10.25 27.86 -22.90
CA ASP A 26 10.18 27.65 -21.45
C ASP A 26 11.59 27.80 -20.83
N GLN A 27 11.88 29.01 -20.33
CA GLN A 27 13.14 29.40 -19.66
C GLN A 27 13.10 29.10 -18.15
N SER A 28 12.41 28.06 -17.72
CA SER A 28 12.52 27.57 -16.35
C SER A 28 13.90 26.94 -16.10
N TRP A 29 14.48 27.15 -14.90
CA TRP A 29 15.82 26.67 -14.51
C TRP A 29 16.00 25.14 -14.52
N ASN A 30 14.91 24.40 -14.79
CA ASN A 30 14.84 22.95 -14.80
C ASN A 30 15.36 22.37 -16.12
N ARG A 31 16.67 22.52 -16.38
CA ARG A 31 17.38 21.71 -17.37
C ARG A 31 17.84 20.39 -16.74
N ARG A 32 17.36 19.29 -17.32
CA ARG A 32 17.68 17.90 -16.94
C ARG A 32 19.16 17.61 -17.16
N ILE A 33 19.86 17.09 -16.16
CA ILE A 33 21.19 16.51 -16.36
C ILE A 33 21.00 15.15 -17.05
N ALA A 34 21.50 15.08 -18.28
CA ALA A 34 21.61 13.85 -19.06
C ALA A 34 22.98 13.21 -18.80
N GLY A 35 22.97 11.99 -18.25
CA GLY A 35 24.09 11.06 -18.26
C GLY A 35 23.76 9.82 -19.08
N THR A 36 24.77 9.11 -19.57
CA THR A 36 24.60 7.81 -20.26
C THR A 36 24.58 6.68 -19.23
N GLY A 37 23.41 6.09 -18.98
CA GLY A 37 23.22 4.89 -18.18
C GLY A 37 21.99 4.13 -18.65
N ASP A 38 21.80 2.89 -18.18
CA ASP A 38 20.72 2.02 -18.63
C ASP A 38 19.34 2.48 -18.09
N TYR A 39 19.33 3.18 -16.95
CA TYR A 39 18.12 3.71 -16.30
C TYR A 39 18.30 5.15 -15.81
N GLN A 40 17.20 5.90 -15.70
CA GLN A 40 17.16 7.20 -15.04
C GLN A 40 16.40 7.13 -13.71
N ILE A 41 17.08 7.38 -12.59
CA ILE A 41 16.44 7.56 -11.29
C ILE A 41 15.88 8.98 -11.26
N VAL A 42 14.56 9.08 -11.22
CA VAL A 42 13.82 10.33 -11.07
C VAL A 42 13.75 10.67 -9.58
N LEU A 43 14.17 11.88 -9.20
CA LEU A 43 14.09 12.35 -7.83
C LEU A 43 12.91 13.32 -7.71
N GLU A 44 11.73 12.76 -7.44
CA GLU A 44 10.52 13.52 -7.16
C GLU A 44 10.29 13.57 -5.64
N VAL A 45 10.78 14.63 -5.01
CA VAL A 45 10.67 14.82 -3.56
C VAL A 45 9.49 15.73 -3.20
N SER A 46 9.19 16.69 -4.07
CA SER A 46 8.27 17.80 -3.80
C SER A 46 7.17 17.94 -4.85
N GLY A 47 6.84 16.87 -5.56
CA GLY A 47 5.87 16.88 -6.66
C GLY A 47 6.38 17.48 -7.98
N ARG A 48 7.70 17.73 -8.09
CA ARG A 48 8.35 18.13 -9.35
C ARG A 48 9.61 17.30 -9.59
N ILE A 49 9.81 16.89 -10.84
CA ILE A 49 11.03 16.23 -11.28
C ILE A 49 12.04 17.29 -11.68
N GLU A 50 13.08 17.45 -10.87
CA GLU A 50 14.10 18.46 -11.10
C GLU A 50 15.47 17.87 -11.41
N THR A 51 15.69 16.63 -10.97
CA THR A 51 16.96 15.93 -11.16
C THR A 51 16.73 14.47 -11.55
N THR A 52 17.51 14.01 -12.52
CA THR A 52 17.51 12.62 -12.99
C THR A 52 18.93 12.09 -12.96
N ARG A 53 19.12 10.83 -12.57
CA ARG A 53 20.46 10.21 -12.47
C ARG A 53 20.56 8.97 -13.34
N ALA A 54 21.64 8.87 -14.11
CA ALA A 54 21.93 7.69 -14.90
C ALA A 54 22.48 6.57 -14.01
N LEU A 55 21.82 5.42 -14.00
CA LEU A 55 22.30 4.20 -13.35
C LEU A 55 22.68 3.18 -14.41
N LYS A 56 23.92 2.68 -14.36
CA LYS A 56 24.35 1.54 -15.16
C LYS A 56 24.09 0.27 -14.35
N MET A 57 23.25 -0.61 -14.89
CA MET A 57 22.78 -1.76 -14.12
C MET A 57 23.71 -2.96 -14.23
N PRO A 58 24.01 -3.65 -13.10
CA PRO A 58 24.68 -4.92 -13.13
C PRO A 58 23.71 -6.03 -13.63
N ASN A 59 24.10 -7.28 -13.47
CA ASN A 59 23.16 -8.38 -13.69
C ASN A 59 21.98 -8.23 -12.72
N ALA A 60 20.76 -7.97 -13.22
CA ALA A 60 19.59 -7.70 -12.37
C ALA A 60 19.00 -8.96 -11.68
N MET A 61 19.68 -10.10 -11.87
CA MET A 61 19.47 -11.33 -11.11
C MET A 61 20.22 -11.28 -9.76
N ASP A 62 21.31 -10.51 -9.68
CA ASP A 62 22.14 -10.38 -8.48
C ASP A 62 21.69 -9.15 -7.67
N LEU A 63 20.88 -9.43 -6.64
CA LEU A 63 20.31 -8.39 -5.77
C LEU A 63 21.39 -7.60 -5.03
N ALA A 64 22.50 -8.25 -4.64
CA ALA A 64 23.59 -7.58 -3.92
C ALA A 64 24.36 -6.64 -4.86
N ALA A 65 24.61 -7.06 -6.11
CA ALA A 65 25.21 -6.20 -7.11
C ALA A 65 24.33 -4.99 -7.42
N ILE A 66 23.00 -5.18 -7.53
CA ILE A 66 22.05 -4.08 -7.73
C ILE A 66 22.14 -3.06 -6.60
N CYS A 67 22.12 -3.51 -5.34
CA CYS A 67 22.27 -2.62 -4.19
C CYS A 67 23.59 -1.82 -4.27
N ALA A 68 24.71 -2.48 -4.55
CA ALA A 68 26.01 -1.81 -4.65
C ALA A 68 26.03 -0.76 -5.78
N ALA A 69 25.43 -1.06 -6.94
CA ALA A 69 25.33 -0.12 -8.05
C ALA A 69 24.45 1.10 -7.71
N LYS A 70 23.32 0.89 -7.02
CA LYS A 70 22.45 1.97 -6.53
C LYS A 70 23.21 2.90 -5.58
N GLN A 71 23.91 2.36 -4.59
CA GLN A 71 24.70 3.15 -3.64
C GLN A 71 25.83 3.94 -4.29
N ALA A 72 26.52 3.35 -5.28
CA ALA A 72 27.58 4.01 -6.03
C ALA A 72 27.04 5.19 -6.86
N ALA A 73 25.99 4.97 -7.65
CA ALA A 73 25.36 6.02 -8.46
C ALA A 73 24.81 7.16 -7.59
N GLU A 74 24.34 6.85 -6.38
CA GLU A 74 23.92 7.85 -5.43
C GLU A 74 25.12 8.68 -4.95
N THR A 75 26.21 8.04 -4.53
CA THR A 75 27.42 8.71 -4.05
C THR A 75 28.03 9.64 -5.11
N ASP A 76 28.16 9.16 -6.34
CA ASP A 76 28.81 9.89 -7.44
C ASP A 76 28.11 11.21 -7.74
N ALA A 77 26.78 11.22 -7.85
CA ALA A 77 26.08 12.45 -8.20
C ALA A 77 25.99 13.46 -7.03
N PHE A 78 26.13 13.05 -5.77
CA PHE A 78 26.37 14.00 -4.67
C PHE A 78 27.75 14.68 -4.83
N GLN A 79 28.81 13.88 -4.98
CA GLN A 79 30.17 14.39 -5.09
C GLN A 79 30.34 15.33 -6.29
N SER A 80 29.72 14.98 -7.42
CA SER A 80 29.75 15.81 -8.63
C SER A 80 29.08 17.17 -8.43
N ALA A 81 27.86 17.20 -7.88
CA ALA A 81 27.11 18.43 -7.67
C ALA A 81 27.79 19.36 -6.65
N GLU A 82 28.29 18.81 -5.53
CA GLU A 82 29.02 19.59 -4.52
C GLU A 82 30.32 20.18 -5.08
N SER A 83 31.10 19.38 -5.81
CA SER A 83 32.37 19.82 -6.39
C SER A 83 32.17 20.95 -7.40
N TYR A 84 31.11 20.85 -8.22
CA TYR A 84 30.82 21.87 -9.22
C TYR A 84 30.32 23.17 -8.58
N LEU A 85 29.40 23.10 -7.60
CA LEU A 85 28.97 24.28 -6.85
C LEU A 85 30.17 25.00 -6.22
N GLN A 86 31.03 24.27 -5.50
CA GLN A 86 32.22 24.86 -4.88
C GLN A 86 33.14 25.55 -5.89
N SER A 87 33.24 25.04 -7.12
CA SER A 87 34.05 25.66 -8.17
C SER A 87 33.48 27.01 -8.63
N LEU A 88 32.16 27.12 -8.76
CA LEU A 88 31.49 28.35 -9.17
C LEU A 88 31.49 29.39 -8.05
N GLU A 89 31.32 28.96 -6.79
CA GLU A 89 31.36 29.87 -5.65
C GLU A 89 32.74 30.50 -5.41
N LYS A 90 33.81 29.81 -5.83
CA LYS A 90 35.19 30.31 -5.79
C LYS A 90 35.58 31.11 -7.03
N ALA A 91 34.71 31.21 -8.04
CA ALA A 91 35.02 31.95 -9.26
C ALA A 91 35.16 33.46 -8.99
N LEU A 92 36.17 34.08 -9.60
CA LEU A 92 36.46 35.52 -9.48
C LEU A 92 35.27 36.41 -9.83
N ASP A 93 34.43 35.98 -10.77
CA ASP A 93 33.19 36.68 -11.17
C ASP A 93 31.96 35.81 -10.88
N LYS A 94 31.74 35.49 -9.59
CA LYS A 94 30.57 34.71 -9.10
C LYS A 94 29.24 35.28 -9.59
N ARG A 95 29.16 36.60 -9.82
CA ARG A 95 27.92 37.28 -10.26
C ARG A 95 27.41 36.76 -11.61
N ARG A 96 28.31 36.42 -12.54
CA ARG A 96 27.94 35.82 -13.84
C ARG A 96 27.26 34.46 -13.72
N TYR A 97 27.44 33.78 -12.59
CA TYR A 97 26.97 32.43 -12.36
C TYR A 97 25.84 32.36 -11.32
N LEU A 98 25.27 33.48 -10.86
CA LEU A 98 24.26 33.48 -9.79
C LEU A 98 23.06 32.58 -10.11
N ALA A 99 22.54 32.73 -11.32
CA ALA A 99 21.67 31.82 -12.05
C ALA A 99 21.96 30.32 -11.80
N GLU A 100 23.17 29.89 -12.19
CA GLU A 100 23.62 28.51 -12.10
C GLU A 100 23.84 28.07 -10.64
N ILE A 101 24.27 28.99 -9.77
CA ILE A 101 24.44 28.74 -8.33
C ILE A 101 23.09 28.50 -7.66
N VAL A 102 22.05 29.27 -8.00
CA VAL A 102 20.67 29.03 -7.55
C VAL A 102 20.24 27.62 -7.97
N ARG A 103 20.45 27.26 -9.24
CA ARG A 103 20.11 25.93 -9.77
C ARG A 103 20.82 24.80 -9.03
N LEU A 104 22.12 24.92 -8.79
CA LEU A 104 22.92 23.89 -8.09
C LEU A 104 22.57 23.76 -6.62
N HIS A 105 22.25 24.87 -5.95
CA HIS A 105 21.72 24.82 -4.59
C HIS A 105 20.36 24.13 -4.56
N ASN A 106 19.45 24.44 -5.48
CA ASN A 106 18.17 23.75 -5.58
C ASN A 106 18.38 22.24 -5.81
N GLU A 107 19.23 21.87 -6.76
CA GLU A 107 19.60 20.48 -7.04
C GLU A 107 20.15 19.76 -5.80
N LEU A 108 21.16 20.33 -5.11
CA LEU A 108 21.69 19.74 -3.87
C LEU A 108 20.62 19.64 -2.77
N GLY A 109 19.73 20.63 -2.67
CA GLY A 109 18.57 20.58 -1.77
C GLY A 109 17.70 19.36 -2.03
N GLN A 110 17.36 19.09 -3.30
CA GLN A 110 16.58 17.92 -3.71
C GLN A 110 17.32 16.60 -3.39
N LEU A 111 18.63 16.54 -3.67
CA LEU A 111 19.45 15.36 -3.37
C LEU A 111 19.46 15.06 -1.87
N TYR A 112 19.75 16.07 -1.04
CA TYR A 112 19.78 15.90 0.41
C TYR A 112 18.40 15.56 0.98
N SER A 113 17.32 16.11 0.41
CA SER A 113 15.96 15.73 0.78
C SER A 113 15.64 14.28 0.43
N TYR A 114 16.07 13.78 -0.73
CA TYR A 114 15.90 12.37 -1.12
C TYR A 114 16.56 11.40 -0.14
N ARG A 115 17.69 11.79 0.48
CA ARG A 115 18.36 11.04 1.57
C ARG A 115 17.73 11.23 2.94
N GLY A 116 16.75 12.12 3.09
CA GLY A 116 16.18 12.51 4.39
C GLY A 116 17.08 13.44 5.22
N ASN A 117 18.16 14.00 4.66
CA ASN A 117 18.99 14.97 5.37
C ASN A 117 18.41 16.38 5.22
N MET A 118 17.31 16.63 5.94
CA MET A 118 16.54 17.86 5.76
C MET A 118 17.26 19.11 6.25
N ASN A 119 18.18 19.01 7.23
CA ASN A 119 18.97 20.16 7.66
C ASN A 119 19.89 20.69 6.55
N LYS A 120 20.60 19.80 5.85
CA LYS A 120 21.41 20.21 4.69
C LYS A 120 20.55 20.62 3.51
N ALA A 121 19.43 19.93 3.29
CA ALA A 121 18.50 20.29 2.22
C ALA A 121 17.98 21.73 2.38
N ILE A 122 17.45 22.06 3.57
CA ILE A 122 16.97 23.40 3.90
C ILE A 122 18.08 24.44 3.74
N THR A 123 19.29 24.16 4.22
CA THR A 123 20.45 25.08 4.05
C THR A 123 20.67 25.43 2.57
N HIS A 124 20.60 24.44 1.68
CA HIS A 124 20.75 24.68 0.24
C HIS A 124 19.54 25.39 -0.37
N PHE A 125 18.31 25.02 -0.02
CA PHE A 125 17.11 25.71 -0.51
C PHE A 125 17.06 27.18 -0.06
N GLU A 126 17.48 27.48 1.17
CA GLU A 126 17.59 28.85 1.66
C GLU A 126 18.67 29.64 0.91
N ALA A 127 19.82 29.02 0.63
CA ALA A 127 20.87 29.64 -0.18
C ALA A 127 20.42 29.92 -1.62
N ALA A 128 19.64 29.00 -2.22
CA ALA A 128 18.99 29.20 -3.51
C ALA A 128 18.00 30.38 -3.45
N TYR A 129 17.13 30.39 -2.44
CA TYR A 129 16.12 31.44 -2.25
C TYR A 129 16.74 32.83 -2.06
N GLN A 130 17.79 32.95 -1.24
CA GLN A 130 18.52 34.20 -1.02
C GLN A 130 19.25 34.68 -2.28
N SER A 131 19.88 33.76 -3.02
CA SER A 131 20.58 34.08 -4.26
C SER A 131 19.61 34.52 -5.36
N LEU A 132 18.45 33.87 -5.45
CA LEU A 132 17.39 34.21 -6.40
C LEU A 132 16.84 35.63 -6.16
N GLN A 133 16.70 36.05 -4.90
CA GLN A 133 16.31 37.43 -4.59
C GLN A 133 17.27 38.49 -5.14
N GLN A 134 18.55 38.15 -5.35
CA GLN A 134 19.52 39.03 -6.00
C GLN A 134 19.30 39.05 -7.51
N VAL A 135 19.10 37.87 -8.11
CA VAL A 135 18.80 37.69 -9.54
C VAL A 135 17.54 38.46 -9.94
N LEU A 136 16.48 38.40 -9.13
CA LEU A 136 15.20 39.07 -9.41
C LEU A 136 15.29 40.60 -9.56
N ARG A 137 16.34 41.24 -9.03
CA ARG A 137 16.54 42.69 -9.22
C ARG A 137 16.91 43.02 -10.67
N GLU A 138 17.58 42.10 -11.33
CA GLU A 138 18.07 42.25 -12.70
C GLU A 138 17.19 41.47 -13.70
N GLN A 139 16.53 40.40 -13.25
CA GLN A 139 15.74 39.47 -14.04
C GLN A 139 14.39 39.14 -13.37
N PRO A 140 13.39 40.06 -13.41
CA PRO A 140 12.08 39.88 -12.76
C PRO A 140 11.25 38.70 -13.27
N GLU A 141 11.57 38.17 -14.45
CA GLU A 141 10.93 37.01 -15.06
C GLU A 141 10.96 35.75 -14.19
N TYR A 142 11.93 35.62 -13.27
CA TYR A 142 12.06 34.47 -12.37
C TYR A 142 11.19 34.54 -11.10
N SER A 143 10.17 35.41 -11.09
CA SER A 143 9.29 35.60 -9.93
C SER A 143 8.52 34.34 -9.53
N GLU A 144 8.18 33.46 -10.49
CA GLU A 144 7.55 32.17 -10.22
C GLU A 144 8.50 31.18 -9.53
N ASP A 145 9.81 31.22 -9.80
CA ASP A 145 10.81 30.37 -9.11
C ASP A 145 10.91 30.72 -7.62
N LYS A 146 10.67 31.99 -7.26
CA LYS A 146 10.62 32.41 -5.86
C LYS A 146 9.43 31.77 -5.15
N ILE A 147 8.25 31.79 -5.77
CA ILE A 147 7.03 31.19 -5.23
C ILE A 147 7.19 29.67 -5.08
N TYR A 148 7.88 29.06 -6.04
CA TYR A 148 8.27 27.65 -5.99
C TYR A 148 9.22 27.35 -4.82
N LEU A 149 10.31 28.10 -4.65
CA LEU A 149 11.23 27.89 -3.54
C LEU A 149 10.58 28.10 -2.16
N GLU A 150 9.60 29.00 -2.06
CA GLU A 150 8.77 29.13 -0.84
C GLU A 150 7.97 27.86 -0.56
N GLU A 151 7.36 27.25 -1.57
CA GLU A 151 6.67 25.95 -1.43
C GLU A 151 7.63 24.85 -0.98
N ILE A 152 8.79 24.74 -1.63
CA ILE A 152 9.82 23.73 -1.31
C ILE A 152 10.38 23.89 0.10
N LEU A 153 10.66 25.12 0.52
CA LEU A 153 11.10 25.39 1.88
C LEU A 153 10.01 24.97 2.86
N GLY A 154 8.75 25.33 2.61
CA GLY A 154 7.62 24.90 3.44
C GLY A 154 7.53 23.37 3.59
N ILE A 155 7.60 22.64 2.48
CA ILE A 155 7.60 21.16 2.45
C ILE A 155 8.81 20.61 3.20
N SER A 156 10.00 21.17 2.98
CA SER A 156 11.24 20.71 3.58
C SER A 156 11.25 20.87 5.10
N TYR A 157 10.74 22.00 5.58
CA TYR A 157 10.57 22.25 7.01
C TYR A 157 9.53 21.32 7.64
N LEU A 158 8.42 21.06 6.94
CA LEU A 158 7.41 20.11 7.41
C LEU A 158 8.00 18.72 7.54
N ARG A 159 8.69 18.23 6.49
CA ARG A 159 9.36 16.93 6.50
C ARG A 159 10.42 16.81 7.58
N ARG A 160 11.21 17.87 7.82
CA ARG A 160 12.12 17.92 8.96
C ARG A 160 11.36 17.72 10.28
N GLY A 161 10.24 18.41 10.45
CA GLY A 161 9.38 18.26 11.62
C GLY A 161 8.88 16.82 11.81
N GLU A 162 8.48 16.15 10.74
CA GLU A 162 8.06 14.73 10.76
C GLU A 162 9.22 13.80 11.13
N LEU A 163 10.40 13.97 10.53
CA LEU A 163 11.58 13.16 10.88
C LEU A 163 11.96 13.36 12.34
N ASP A 164 12.01 14.60 12.81
CA ASP A 164 12.40 14.92 14.19
C ASP A 164 11.40 14.36 15.21
N ASN A 165 10.10 14.46 14.95
CA ASN A 165 9.06 14.14 15.94
C ASN A 165 8.42 12.77 15.71
N CYS A 166 7.99 12.47 14.48
CA CYS A 166 7.28 11.22 14.18
C CYS A 166 8.23 10.03 13.96
N VAL A 167 9.49 10.22 13.53
CA VAL A 167 10.45 9.11 13.34
C VAL A 167 11.45 9.03 14.49
N ASN A 168 12.23 10.08 14.71
CA ASN A 168 13.34 10.07 15.68
C ASN A 168 12.87 10.11 17.14
N ASN A 169 11.71 10.74 17.40
CA ASN A 169 11.10 10.85 18.74
C ASN A 169 9.67 10.25 18.76
N HIS A 170 9.49 9.15 18.03
CA HIS A 170 8.21 8.48 17.78
C HIS A 170 7.44 8.11 19.06
N ASN A 171 6.11 8.11 18.97
CA ASN A 171 5.20 7.44 19.90
C ASN A 171 3.91 7.02 19.16
N ALA A 172 3.14 6.13 19.77
CA ALA A 172 1.93 5.51 19.21
C ALA A 172 0.79 6.48 18.79
N GLU A 173 0.89 7.77 19.10
CA GLU A 173 -0.11 8.80 18.75
C GLU A 173 0.38 9.75 17.64
N MET A 174 1.66 9.66 17.29
CA MET A 174 2.30 10.57 16.33
C MET A 174 1.82 10.27 14.91
N CYS A 175 1.64 11.32 14.13
CA CYS A 175 1.28 11.23 12.72
C CYS A 175 -0.04 10.45 12.44
N LEU A 176 -0.93 10.32 13.44
CA LEU A 176 -2.30 9.85 13.28
C LEU A 176 -3.26 11.02 13.09
N PHE A 177 -4.13 10.94 12.10
CA PHE A 177 -5.09 11.97 11.74
C PHE A 177 -6.52 11.62 12.20
N PRO A 178 -7.25 12.59 12.79
CA PRO A 178 -6.78 13.90 13.25
C PRO A 178 -5.79 13.80 14.43
N LEU A 179 -4.84 14.73 14.52
CA LEU A 179 -3.81 14.69 15.55
C LEU A 179 -4.39 14.87 16.96
N SER A 180 -4.05 13.94 17.85
CA SER A 180 -4.31 14.06 19.28
C SER A 180 -3.31 15.04 19.92
N SER A 181 -3.55 15.44 21.19
CA SER A 181 -2.58 16.26 21.92
C SER A 181 -1.24 15.56 22.14
N ALA A 182 -1.24 14.23 22.22
CA ALA A 182 -0.04 13.42 22.37
C ALA A 182 0.76 13.28 21.06
N GLY A 183 0.07 13.38 19.91
CA GLY A 183 0.67 13.42 18.57
C GLY A 183 1.19 14.79 18.12
N GLN A 184 1.16 15.82 18.98
CA GLN A 184 1.69 17.15 18.65
C GLN A 184 3.22 17.18 18.75
N HIS A 185 3.85 17.94 17.85
CA HIS A 185 5.31 18.06 17.76
C HIS A 185 5.87 18.78 18.99
N LYS A 186 6.88 18.16 19.61
CA LYS A 186 7.68 18.74 20.70
C LYS A 186 8.77 19.64 20.14
N LEU A 187 9.44 19.20 19.07
CA LEU A 187 10.42 19.97 18.32
C LEU A 187 9.69 20.79 17.25
N LYS A 188 9.45 22.06 17.58
CA LYS A 188 8.51 22.92 16.85
C LYS A 188 9.11 23.64 15.65
N GLU A 189 10.44 23.65 15.52
CA GLU A 189 11.15 24.43 14.50
C GLU A 189 10.76 24.01 13.08
N GLY A 190 10.60 22.70 12.83
CA GLY A 190 10.10 22.18 11.56
C GLY A 190 8.72 22.72 11.21
N ALA A 191 7.72 22.49 12.05
CA ALA A 191 6.36 22.94 11.79
C ALA A 191 6.21 24.47 11.73
N SER A 192 6.98 25.22 12.54
CA SER A 192 6.94 26.69 12.52
C SER A 192 7.52 27.26 11.22
N GLY A 193 8.66 26.73 10.76
CA GLY A 193 9.24 27.10 9.46
C GLY A 193 8.31 26.75 8.30
N ALA A 194 7.64 25.59 8.36
CA ALA A 194 6.66 25.19 7.34
C ALA A 194 5.52 26.20 7.22
N ILE A 195 4.92 26.59 8.36
CA ILE A 195 3.84 27.58 8.41
C ILE A 195 4.30 28.92 7.80
N GLU A 196 5.49 29.40 8.16
CA GLU A 196 6.02 30.67 7.64
C GLU A 196 6.06 30.68 6.10
N TYR A 197 6.67 29.65 5.51
CA TYR A 197 6.86 29.59 4.06
C TYR A 197 5.56 29.27 3.31
N PHE A 198 4.68 28.42 3.85
CA PHE A 198 3.36 28.20 3.26
C PHE A 198 2.50 29.45 3.27
N GLN A 199 2.56 30.27 4.32
CA GLN A 199 1.83 31.54 4.38
C GLN A 199 2.37 32.57 3.37
N LYS A 200 3.69 32.59 3.10
CA LYS A 200 4.27 33.38 2.00
C LYS A 200 3.66 32.90 0.68
N HIS A 201 3.83 31.62 0.35
CA HIS A 201 3.30 31.04 -0.89
C HIS A 201 1.80 31.35 -1.10
N LEU A 202 0.95 31.12 -0.09
CA LEU A 202 -0.51 31.33 -0.20
C LEU A 202 -0.92 32.81 -0.28
N ALA A 203 -0.07 33.74 0.15
CA ALA A 203 -0.32 35.16 -0.08
C ALA A 203 -0.19 35.53 -1.57
N GLN A 204 0.45 34.70 -2.39
CA GLN A 204 0.61 34.87 -3.84
C GLN A 204 -0.26 33.90 -4.64
N LYS A 205 -0.44 32.67 -4.16
CA LYS A 205 -1.25 31.61 -4.77
C LYS A 205 -2.32 31.10 -3.79
N PRO A 206 -3.34 31.91 -3.44
CA PRO A 206 -4.30 31.58 -2.38
C PRO A 206 -5.16 30.33 -2.68
N ASP A 207 -5.27 29.94 -3.94
CA ASP A 207 -6.07 28.79 -4.38
C ASP A 207 -5.28 27.47 -4.44
N ASN A 208 -3.99 27.46 -4.09
CA ASN A 208 -3.19 26.23 -4.03
C ASN A 208 -3.70 25.33 -2.88
N LEU A 209 -4.52 24.34 -3.22
CA LEU A 209 -5.16 23.44 -2.26
C LEU A 209 -4.17 22.50 -1.54
N GLU A 210 -3.11 22.07 -2.22
CA GLU A 210 -2.07 21.23 -1.64
C GLU A 210 -1.33 21.99 -0.52
N VAL A 211 -0.90 23.22 -0.79
CA VAL A 211 -0.25 24.07 0.23
C VAL A 211 -1.22 24.47 1.35
N ARG A 212 -2.50 24.73 1.04
CA ARG A 212 -3.53 24.94 2.08
C ARG A 212 -3.64 23.74 2.99
N TRP A 213 -3.68 22.53 2.44
CA TRP A 213 -3.73 21.29 3.21
C TRP A 213 -2.52 21.14 4.13
N LEU A 214 -1.30 21.26 3.59
CA LEU A 214 -0.07 21.14 4.37
C LEU A 214 0.04 22.22 5.46
N LEU A 215 -0.42 23.44 5.21
CA LEU A 215 -0.52 24.49 6.24
C LEU A 215 -1.43 24.08 7.40
N ASN A 216 -2.60 23.51 7.11
CA ASN A 216 -3.54 23.07 8.15
C ASN A 216 -2.93 21.93 8.98
N LEU A 217 -2.25 20.96 8.35
CA LEU A 217 -1.53 19.89 9.05
C LEU A 217 -0.40 20.45 9.94
N ALA A 218 0.44 21.34 9.40
CA ALA A 218 1.50 21.98 10.18
C ALA A 218 0.92 22.71 11.41
N ALA A 219 -0.21 23.42 11.28
CA ALA A 219 -0.87 24.05 12.42
C ALA A 219 -1.44 23.04 13.44
N MET A 220 -1.92 21.88 13.00
CA MET A 220 -2.35 20.79 13.90
C MET A 220 -1.19 20.23 14.71
N THR A 221 -0.02 20.04 14.10
CA THR A 221 1.17 19.55 14.81
C THR A 221 1.62 20.48 15.94
N LEU A 222 1.24 21.77 15.89
CA LEU A 222 1.53 22.76 16.93
C LEU A 222 0.35 22.99 17.89
N GLY A 223 -0.78 22.32 17.72
CA GLY A 223 -2.01 22.55 18.48
C GLY A 223 -2.65 23.92 18.21
N GLN A 224 -2.34 24.54 17.07
CA GLN A 224 -2.78 25.89 16.70
C GLN A 224 -3.99 25.89 15.75
N TYR A 225 -4.34 24.74 15.18
CA TYR A 225 -5.53 24.57 14.36
C TYR A 225 -6.82 24.57 15.22
N PRO A 226 -7.94 25.14 14.75
CA PRO A 226 -8.10 25.91 13.51
C PRO A 226 -7.79 27.40 13.68
N ARG A 227 -7.57 27.89 14.91
CA ARG A 227 -7.61 29.32 15.25
C ARG A 227 -6.51 30.16 14.61
N SER A 228 -5.36 29.56 14.30
CA SER A 228 -4.23 30.24 13.66
C SER A 228 -4.34 30.36 12.14
N ILE A 229 -5.29 29.67 11.51
CA ILE A 229 -5.44 29.63 10.06
C ILE A 229 -6.44 30.70 9.61
N LYS A 230 -6.08 31.45 8.57
CA LYS A 230 -7.01 32.41 7.94
C LYS A 230 -8.21 31.68 7.36
N ARG A 231 -9.39 32.30 7.42
CA ARG A 231 -10.67 31.66 7.04
C ARG A 231 -10.65 31.14 5.60
N GLU A 232 -10.04 31.87 4.68
CA GLU A 232 -9.90 31.52 3.26
C GLU A 232 -8.98 30.31 3.00
N TRP A 233 -8.07 30.00 3.94
CA TRP A 233 -7.12 28.88 3.82
C TRP A 233 -7.50 27.67 4.67
N LEU A 234 -8.52 27.79 5.52
CA LEU A 234 -8.98 26.72 6.41
C LEU A 234 -9.56 25.54 5.61
N ILE A 235 -9.18 24.32 5.99
CA ILE A 235 -9.81 23.07 5.54
C ILE A 235 -10.42 22.40 6.78
N PRO A 236 -11.73 22.12 6.81
CA PRO A 236 -12.40 21.59 8.00
C PRO A 236 -12.02 20.12 8.26
N MET A 237 -12.15 19.69 9.52
CA MET A 237 -11.92 18.29 9.91
C MET A 237 -13.16 17.43 9.66
N PRO A 238 -12.98 16.15 9.28
CA PRO A 238 -14.09 15.22 9.17
C PRO A 238 -14.74 14.96 10.53
N ILE A 239 -16.04 14.70 10.51
CA ILE A 239 -16.80 14.29 11.69
C ILE A 239 -17.42 12.92 11.40
N THR A 240 -16.96 11.89 12.10
CA THR A 240 -17.62 10.57 12.06
C THR A 240 -18.93 10.64 12.87
N PRO A 241 -20.09 10.34 12.26
CA PRO A 241 -21.38 10.28 12.95
C PRO A 241 -21.33 9.30 14.13
N VAL A 242 -21.97 9.65 15.25
CA VAL A 242 -21.93 8.83 16.48
C VAL A 242 -22.36 7.37 16.25
N ALA A 243 -23.35 7.15 15.37
CA ALA A 243 -23.87 5.83 15.06
C ALA A 243 -22.87 4.92 14.30
N ASP A 244 -21.85 5.51 13.68
CA ASP A 244 -20.86 4.80 12.87
C ASP A 244 -19.54 4.57 13.62
N ARG A 245 -19.32 5.26 14.74
CA ARG A 245 -18.05 5.23 15.48
C ARG A 245 -17.72 3.83 15.98
N LEU A 246 -16.44 3.51 15.86
CA LEU A 246 -15.79 2.39 16.53
C LEU A 246 -14.84 2.93 17.62
N PRO A 247 -14.46 2.12 18.61
CA PRO A 247 -13.44 2.51 19.57
C PRO A 247 -12.11 2.82 18.87
N LYS A 248 -11.20 3.47 19.60
CA LYS A 248 -9.85 3.74 19.13
C LYS A 248 -9.02 2.46 19.10
N PHE A 249 -8.24 2.27 18.04
CA PHE A 249 -7.32 1.14 17.89
C PHE A 249 -5.91 1.65 18.22
N PRO A 250 -5.34 1.32 19.38
CA PRO A 250 -3.99 1.74 19.72
C PRO A 250 -2.96 1.10 18.77
N ASP A 251 -2.01 1.91 18.28
CA ASP A 251 -0.81 1.38 17.62
C ASP A 251 0.15 0.83 18.68
N ILE A 252 0.45 -0.47 18.60
CA ILE A 252 1.28 -1.19 19.56
C ILE A 252 2.59 -1.71 18.95
N ALA A 253 2.87 -1.41 17.69
CA ALA A 253 4.00 -2.00 16.96
C ALA A 253 5.36 -1.75 17.63
N SER A 254 5.62 -0.52 18.09
CA SER A 254 6.86 -0.20 18.81
C SER A 254 7.00 -0.92 20.14
N GLY A 255 5.89 -1.22 20.82
CA GLY A 255 5.92 -1.96 22.08
C GLY A 255 6.27 -3.44 21.90
N LEU A 256 6.07 -3.96 20.68
CA LEU A 256 6.34 -5.33 20.27
C LEU A 256 7.60 -5.49 19.41
N HIS A 257 8.26 -4.38 19.04
CA HIS A 257 9.42 -4.33 18.14
C HIS A 257 9.17 -4.88 16.74
N VAL A 258 7.96 -4.66 16.22
CA VAL A 258 7.55 -5.04 14.83
C VAL A 258 7.40 -3.83 13.91
N ASP A 259 8.04 -2.71 14.26
CA ASP A 259 7.93 -1.39 13.62
C ASP A 259 9.24 -0.84 12.99
N PRO A 260 10.03 -1.66 12.29
CA PRO A 260 11.30 -1.22 11.69
C PRO A 260 11.11 0.00 10.78
N VAL A 261 11.99 1.00 10.91
CA VAL A 261 11.98 2.19 10.05
C VAL A 261 12.48 1.83 8.65
N ARG A 262 11.55 1.75 7.69
CA ARG A 262 11.81 1.31 6.31
C ARG A 262 10.93 2.01 5.29
N GLY A 263 11.23 1.80 4.01
CA GLY A 263 10.44 2.33 2.90
C GLY A 263 9.10 1.60 2.72
N ALA A 264 8.41 1.97 1.66
CA ALA A 264 7.25 1.28 1.12
C ALA A 264 7.55 -0.21 0.90
N GLY A 265 6.55 -1.07 1.03
CA GLY A 265 6.68 -2.48 0.69
C GLY A 265 5.41 -3.26 0.99
N GLY A 266 5.46 -4.56 0.72
CA GLY A 266 4.36 -5.47 1.05
C GLY A 266 4.38 -5.93 2.50
N SER A 267 3.25 -6.47 2.96
CA SER A 267 3.12 -7.12 4.27
C SER A 267 2.25 -8.37 4.19
N ILE A 268 2.65 -9.40 4.90
CA ILE A 268 1.98 -10.70 4.93
C ILE A 268 1.78 -11.08 6.39
N LEU A 269 0.58 -11.52 6.75
CA LEU A 269 0.23 -11.96 8.10
C LEU A 269 -0.37 -13.37 8.05
N ASP A 270 0.42 -14.39 8.40
CA ASP A 270 -0.08 -15.78 8.45
C ASP A 270 0.74 -16.68 9.38
N ASP A 271 0.25 -17.90 9.62
CA ASP A 271 0.84 -18.94 10.49
C ASP A 271 1.91 -19.74 9.72
N PHE A 272 3.12 -19.17 9.57
CA PHE A 272 4.20 -19.73 8.74
C PHE A 272 4.86 -20.98 9.31
N ASP A 273 4.82 -21.17 10.62
CA ASP A 273 5.41 -22.32 11.30
C ASP A 273 4.36 -23.30 11.88
N ASN A 274 3.07 -23.09 11.54
CA ASN A 274 1.93 -23.93 11.90
C ASN A 274 1.74 -24.09 13.42
N ASP A 275 2.18 -23.12 14.22
CA ASP A 275 2.00 -23.12 15.67
C ASP A 275 0.63 -22.55 16.12
N GLY A 276 -0.09 -21.90 15.19
CA GLY A 276 -1.40 -21.30 15.42
C GLY A 276 -1.39 -19.82 15.78
N ASN A 277 -0.23 -19.18 15.83
CA ASN A 277 -0.06 -17.74 16.02
C ASN A 277 0.31 -17.09 14.69
N LEU A 278 -0.24 -15.89 14.42
CA LEU A 278 0.06 -15.19 13.18
C LEU A 278 1.43 -14.50 13.27
N ASP A 279 2.28 -14.80 12.30
CA ASP A 279 3.59 -14.18 12.08
C ASP A 279 3.49 -13.04 11.06
N ILE A 280 4.46 -12.12 11.09
CA ILE A 280 4.51 -10.98 10.16
C ILE A 280 5.74 -11.07 9.27
N VAL A 281 5.54 -11.01 7.96
CA VAL A 281 6.63 -10.83 6.98
C VAL A 281 6.42 -9.53 6.22
N ILE A 282 7.47 -8.72 6.08
CA ILE A 282 7.44 -7.48 5.29
C ILE A 282 8.57 -7.41 4.27
N SER A 283 8.31 -6.70 3.18
CA SER A 283 9.30 -6.31 2.17
C SER A 283 9.55 -4.80 2.20
N SER A 284 10.54 -4.36 1.41
CA SER A 284 10.87 -2.94 1.22
C SER A 284 11.27 -2.68 -0.23
N VAL A 285 10.78 -1.60 -0.80
CA VAL A 285 11.12 -1.15 -2.16
C VAL A 285 12.60 -0.87 -2.32
N ASP A 286 13.30 -0.52 -1.23
CA ASP A 286 14.71 -0.26 -1.27
C ASP A 286 15.49 -1.55 -1.60
N ALA A 287 16.08 -1.60 -2.80
CA ALA A 287 16.86 -2.74 -3.28
C ALA A 287 18.05 -3.14 -2.38
N CYS A 288 18.39 -2.36 -1.36
CA CYS A 288 19.41 -2.66 -0.37
C CYS A 288 18.87 -3.20 0.96
N GLU A 289 17.55 -3.18 1.17
CA GLU A 289 16.93 -3.57 2.42
C GLU A 289 16.46 -5.03 2.35
N PRO A 290 16.78 -5.88 3.34
CA PRO A 290 16.27 -7.25 3.37
C PRO A 290 14.78 -7.27 3.69
N LEU A 291 14.10 -8.34 3.28
CA LEU A 291 12.85 -8.79 3.91
C LEU A 291 13.02 -8.87 5.43
N GLN A 292 11.92 -8.78 6.16
CA GLN A 292 11.91 -9.06 7.60
C GLN A 292 10.82 -10.05 7.97
N TYR A 293 11.13 -10.90 8.95
CA TYR A 293 10.21 -11.87 9.52
C TYR A 293 10.19 -11.66 11.04
N PHE A 294 9.04 -11.23 11.55
CA PHE A 294 8.72 -11.19 12.98
C PHE A 294 7.87 -12.41 13.35
N HIS A 295 8.48 -13.33 14.09
CA HIS A 295 7.81 -14.52 14.62
C HIS A 295 7.06 -14.19 15.91
N ASN A 296 5.80 -14.60 16.00
CA ASN A 296 4.97 -14.48 17.18
C ASN A 296 5.31 -15.58 18.17
N ASN A 297 5.86 -15.23 19.34
CA ASN A 297 6.37 -16.24 20.29
C ASN A 297 5.26 -17.02 21.04
N GLY A 298 3.98 -16.76 20.74
CA GLY A 298 2.84 -17.39 21.43
C GLY A 298 2.69 -16.96 22.89
N ASP A 299 3.36 -15.89 23.29
CA ASP A 299 3.36 -15.38 24.66
C ASP A 299 3.05 -13.88 24.76
N GLY A 300 2.57 -13.29 23.66
CA GLY A 300 2.29 -11.86 23.53
C GLY A 300 3.50 -11.00 23.15
N THR A 301 4.61 -11.61 22.70
CA THR A 301 5.81 -10.92 22.19
C THR A 301 6.18 -11.42 20.79
N PHE A 302 7.01 -10.64 20.07
CA PHE A 302 7.58 -11.02 18.78
C PHE A 302 9.11 -11.13 18.83
N ALA A 303 9.68 -11.95 17.95
CA ALA A 303 11.12 -12.06 17.73
C ALA A 303 11.47 -11.86 16.25
N ASP A 304 12.52 -11.10 15.96
CA ASP A 304 13.04 -10.99 14.59
C ASP A 304 13.77 -12.29 14.19
N TRP A 305 13.14 -13.08 13.32
CA TRP A 305 13.66 -14.33 12.78
C TRP A 305 14.34 -14.15 11.42
N THR A 306 14.49 -12.93 10.90
CA THR A 306 14.99 -12.66 9.54
C THR A 306 16.28 -13.43 9.20
N ALA A 307 17.28 -13.38 10.07
CA ALA A 307 18.55 -14.08 9.86
C ALA A 307 18.41 -15.60 10.05
N LYS A 308 17.67 -16.03 11.08
CA LYS A 308 17.38 -17.44 11.35
C LYS A 308 16.66 -18.09 10.17
N ALA A 309 15.74 -17.37 9.54
CA ALA A 309 14.90 -17.81 8.46
C ALA A 309 15.58 -17.77 7.07
N ASN A 310 16.86 -17.41 6.99
CA ASN A 310 17.62 -17.21 5.75
C ASN A 310 17.07 -16.10 4.81
N LEU A 311 16.40 -15.10 5.37
CA LEU A 311 15.81 -14.00 4.60
C LEU A 311 16.71 -12.76 4.47
N SER A 312 17.83 -12.68 5.20
CA SER A 312 18.73 -11.50 5.19
C SER A 312 19.35 -11.16 3.83
N ASN A 313 19.42 -12.11 2.89
CA ASN A 313 19.94 -11.88 1.54
C ASN A 313 18.84 -11.69 0.49
N GLN A 314 17.57 -11.77 0.89
CA GLN A 314 16.42 -11.46 0.05
C GLN A 314 16.18 -9.96 0.12
N LEU A 315 16.88 -9.20 -0.72
CA LEU A 315 16.84 -7.74 -0.73
C LEU A 315 15.73 -7.20 -1.62
N GLY A 316 15.17 -6.05 -1.26
CA GLY A 316 14.13 -5.38 -2.02
C GLY A 316 12.81 -6.14 -2.06
N GLY A 317 11.80 -5.52 -2.67
CA GLY A 317 10.45 -6.05 -2.75
C GLY A 317 9.44 -4.93 -2.57
N ILE A 318 8.81 -4.49 -3.67
CA ILE A 318 7.73 -3.50 -3.59
C ILE A 318 6.46 -4.15 -3.02
N ASN A 319 6.33 -5.48 -3.19
CA ASN A 319 5.20 -6.27 -2.73
C ASN A 319 5.64 -7.73 -2.46
N CYS A 320 4.92 -8.44 -1.61
CA CYS A 320 5.09 -9.86 -1.32
C CYS A 320 3.74 -10.50 -0.98
N VAL A 321 3.56 -11.76 -1.38
CA VAL A 321 2.31 -12.54 -1.17
C VAL A 321 2.61 -13.95 -0.64
N GLN A 322 1.71 -14.51 0.16
CA GLN A 322 1.81 -15.89 0.70
C GLN A 322 1.17 -16.91 -0.26
N THR A 323 1.66 -18.14 -0.23
CA THR A 323 1.10 -19.27 -1.02
C THR A 323 1.51 -20.60 -0.42
N ASP A 324 0.92 -21.72 -0.85
CA ASP A 324 1.48 -23.07 -0.67
C ASP A 324 1.62 -23.66 -2.08
N TYR A 325 2.73 -23.32 -2.75
CA TYR A 325 2.83 -23.59 -4.19
C TYR A 325 3.04 -25.08 -4.50
N ASN A 326 3.48 -25.85 -3.51
CA ASN A 326 3.87 -27.25 -3.66
C ASN A 326 2.96 -28.21 -2.87
N ASN A 327 1.89 -27.70 -2.26
CA ASN A 327 0.90 -28.45 -1.47
C ASN A 327 1.51 -29.21 -0.27
N ASP A 328 2.66 -28.78 0.26
CA ASP A 328 3.35 -29.43 1.37
C ASP A 328 2.80 -29.02 2.76
N GLY A 329 1.90 -28.04 2.81
CA GLY A 329 1.25 -27.56 4.03
C GLY A 329 2.01 -26.48 4.77
N TRP A 330 3.12 -26.00 4.21
CA TRP A 330 3.89 -24.87 4.74
C TRP A 330 3.77 -23.68 3.80
N LEU A 331 3.35 -22.54 4.35
CA LEU A 331 3.19 -21.34 3.52
C LEU A 331 4.57 -20.82 3.06
N ASP A 332 4.70 -20.67 1.76
CA ASP A 332 5.80 -20.08 1.01
C ASP A 332 5.56 -18.58 0.77
N ILE A 333 6.61 -17.88 0.34
CA ILE A 333 6.54 -16.42 0.07
C ILE A 333 6.96 -16.14 -1.36
N PHE A 334 6.16 -15.35 -2.09
CA PHE A 334 6.53 -14.81 -3.39
C PHE A 334 6.76 -13.30 -3.32
N VAL A 335 7.90 -12.84 -3.82
CA VAL A 335 8.35 -11.44 -3.73
C VAL A 335 8.46 -10.83 -5.10
N MET A 336 7.75 -9.72 -5.29
CA MET A 336 7.73 -8.93 -6.52
C MET A 336 8.66 -7.73 -6.41
N ARG A 337 9.41 -7.47 -7.47
CA ARG A 337 10.43 -6.41 -7.49
C ARG A 337 10.37 -5.54 -8.72
N GLY A 338 11.08 -4.43 -8.60
CA GLY A 338 11.44 -3.56 -9.69
C GLY A 338 10.48 -2.40 -9.88
N GLY A 339 9.16 -2.66 -9.96
CA GLY A 339 8.08 -1.66 -9.98
C GLY A 339 8.46 -0.29 -10.57
N TRP A 340 8.04 0.81 -9.97
CA TRP A 340 8.40 2.16 -10.40
C TRP A 340 9.90 2.52 -10.46
N GLU A 341 10.82 1.63 -10.09
CA GLU A 341 12.26 1.83 -10.23
C GLU A 341 12.79 1.24 -11.55
N PHE A 342 13.22 -0.02 -11.52
CA PHE A 342 13.97 -0.66 -12.58
C PHE A 342 13.80 -2.17 -12.53
N ALA A 343 13.99 -2.86 -13.65
CA ALA A 343 13.71 -4.28 -13.74
C ALA A 343 14.63 -5.12 -12.82
N MET A 344 14.03 -6.06 -12.06
CA MET A 344 14.69 -6.93 -11.09
C MET A 344 14.04 -8.31 -11.11
N ARG A 345 14.76 -9.35 -10.68
CA ARG A 345 14.15 -10.69 -10.52
C ARG A 345 13.12 -10.73 -9.37
N ASN A 346 12.10 -11.55 -9.54
CA ASN A 346 11.25 -11.98 -8.43
C ASN A 346 11.94 -13.05 -7.58
N SER A 347 11.35 -13.39 -6.43
CA SER A 347 11.77 -14.56 -5.64
C SER A 347 10.57 -15.42 -5.25
N LEU A 348 10.63 -16.73 -5.50
CA LEU A 348 9.81 -17.73 -4.81
C LEU A 348 10.64 -18.36 -3.69
N LEU A 349 10.20 -18.16 -2.45
CA LEU A 349 10.88 -18.59 -1.23
C LEU A 349 10.10 -19.75 -0.63
N LYS A 350 10.60 -20.97 -0.84
CA LYS A 350 10.00 -22.19 -0.30
C LYS A 350 10.21 -22.26 1.20
N ASN A 351 9.15 -22.48 1.97
CA ASN A 351 9.25 -22.81 3.39
C ASN A 351 9.72 -24.26 3.57
N ASN A 352 10.73 -24.46 4.40
CA ASN A 352 11.31 -25.78 4.63
C ASN A 352 10.60 -26.56 5.76
N GLY A 353 9.68 -25.92 6.50
CA GLY A 353 9.00 -26.50 7.66
C GLY A 353 9.87 -26.59 8.92
N ASP A 354 11.03 -25.96 8.92
CA ASP A 354 11.98 -25.89 10.04
C ASP A 354 12.27 -24.45 10.51
N GLY A 355 11.43 -23.51 10.07
CA GLY A 355 11.59 -22.08 10.32
C GLY A 355 12.59 -21.38 9.38
N THR A 356 13.02 -22.05 8.30
CA THR A 356 13.89 -21.47 7.26
C THR A 356 13.25 -21.47 5.87
N PHE A 357 13.70 -20.56 5.01
CA PHE A 357 13.27 -20.48 3.61
C PHE A 357 14.40 -20.77 2.62
N THR A 358 14.06 -21.37 1.49
CA THR A 358 14.96 -21.62 0.34
C THR A 358 14.49 -20.85 -0.88
N ASP A 359 15.36 -20.07 -1.52
CA ASP A 359 15.05 -19.45 -2.81
C ASP A 359 15.06 -20.50 -3.93
N VAL A 360 13.87 -20.86 -4.42
CA VAL A 360 13.66 -21.88 -5.45
C VAL A 360 13.30 -21.28 -6.81
N THR A 361 13.43 -19.97 -6.98
CA THR A 361 12.96 -19.24 -8.17
C THR A 361 13.47 -19.82 -9.50
N GLU A 362 14.76 -20.13 -9.57
CA GLU A 362 15.37 -20.76 -10.74
C GLU A 362 14.89 -22.19 -10.94
N ALA A 363 14.92 -22.99 -9.87
CA ALA A 363 14.52 -24.39 -9.90
C ALA A 363 13.04 -24.58 -10.27
N SER A 364 12.18 -23.62 -9.90
CA SER A 364 10.75 -23.65 -10.22
C SER A 364 10.44 -23.15 -11.63
N GLY A 365 11.41 -22.58 -12.36
CA GLY A 365 11.17 -21.99 -13.68
C GLY A 365 10.45 -20.63 -13.64
N LEU A 366 10.28 -20.03 -12.45
CA LEU A 366 9.76 -18.66 -12.29
C LEU A 366 10.83 -17.58 -12.39
N LEU A 367 12.08 -17.98 -12.67
CA LEU A 367 13.15 -17.05 -12.98
C LEU A 367 12.89 -16.42 -14.35
N SER A 368 12.13 -15.34 -14.35
CA SER A 368 11.84 -14.56 -15.55
C SER A 368 13.03 -13.65 -15.93
N ASP A 369 13.00 -13.18 -17.17
CA ASP A 369 13.86 -12.08 -17.61
C ASP A 369 13.63 -10.83 -16.73
N LYS A 370 14.46 -9.81 -16.88
CA LYS A 370 14.37 -8.60 -16.07
C LYS A 370 13.05 -7.86 -16.37
N HIS A 371 12.08 -7.95 -15.46
CA HIS A 371 10.81 -7.23 -15.52
C HIS A 371 10.63 -6.29 -14.31
N ARG A 372 9.82 -5.25 -14.49
CA ARG A 372 9.24 -4.49 -13.37
C ARG A 372 7.90 -5.12 -13.04
N THR A 373 7.78 -5.60 -11.81
CA THR A 373 6.59 -6.30 -11.33
C THR A 373 6.05 -5.58 -10.10
N HIS A 374 4.73 -5.61 -9.95
CA HIS A 374 4.02 -4.81 -8.94
C HIS A 374 2.97 -5.63 -8.18
N SER A 375 2.31 -6.54 -8.89
CA SER A 375 1.26 -7.40 -8.35
C SER A 375 1.40 -8.83 -8.85
N ALA A 376 0.96 -9.76 -8.03
CA ALA A 376 0.84 -11.17 -8.36
C ALA A 376 -0.30 -11.74 -7.53
N ALA A 377 -0.99 -12.73 -8.06
CA ALA A 377 -2.11 -13.37 -7.38
C ALA A 377 -2.13 -14.86 -7.71
N TRP A 378 -2.40 -15.67 -6.69
CA TRP A 378 -2.45 -17.13 -6.76
C TRP A 378 -3.88 -17.62 -6.90
N ALA A 379 -4.10 -18.56 -7.81
CA ALA A 379 -5.36 -19.30 -7.95
C ALA A 379 -5.11 -20.61 -8.67
N ASP A 380 -5.98 -21.59 -8.48
CA ASP A 380 -6.03 -22.82 -9.25
C ASP A 380 -6.95 -22.58 -10.46
N PHE A 381 -6.43 -22.00 -11.54
CA PHE A 381 -7.29 -21.47 -12.61
C PHE A 381 -7.85 -22.56 -13.52
N ASP A 382 -7.21 -23.73 -13.56
CA ASP A 382 -7.65 -24.88 -14.35
C ASP A 382 -8.25 -26.02 -13.51
N ASN A 383 -8.45 -25.76 -12.21
CA ASN A 383 -9.08 -26.67 -11.24
C ASN A 383 -8.35 -28.04 -11.16
N ASP A 384 -7.02 -28.04 -11.23
CA ASP A 384 -6.19 -29.25 -11.18
C ASP A 384 -5.64 -29.59 -9.77
N GLY A 385 -5.92 -28.74 -8.79
CA GLY A 385 -5.51 -28.89 -7.39
C GLY A 385 -4.20 -28.18 -7.04
N TRP A 386 -3.57 -27.48 -7.98
CA TRP A 386 -2.32 -26.77 -7.78
C TRP A 386 -2.48 -25.27 -7.99
N LEU A 387 -1.85 -24.48 -7.13
CA LEU A 387 -1.89 -23.02 -7.30
C LEU A 387 -0.98 -22.58 -8.44
N ASP A 388 -1.57 -21.87 -9.39
CA ASP A 388 -0.95 -21.13 -10.47
C ASP A 388 -0.71 -19.68 -10.05
N VAL A 389 0.10 -18.94 -10.82
CA VAL A 389 0.38 -17.54 -10.53
C VAL A 389 0.28 -16.65 -11.76
N PHE A 390 -0.52 -15.58 -11.63
CA PHE A 390 -0.45 -14.44 -12.52
C PHE A 390 0.51 -13.39 -11.96
N ILE A 391 1.36 -12.81 -12.80
CA ILE A 391 2.33 -11.77 -12.46
C ILE A 391 2.08 -10.56 -13.36
N GLY A 392 1.69 -9.45 -12.72
CA GLY A 392 1.46 -8.16 -13.34
C GLY A 392 2.76 -7.43 -13.63
N HIS A 393 2.95 -7.06 -14.89
CA HIS A 393 4.11 -6.32 -15.37
C HIS A 393 3.75 -4.88 -15.71
N GLU A 394 4.74 -3.99 -15.77
CA GLU A 394 4.51 -2.59 -16.10
C GLU A 394 4.62 -2.29 -17.62
N GLU A 395 5.72 -2.62 -18.28
CA GLU A 395 5.93 -2.26 -19.71
C GLU A 395 6.19 -3.45 -20.62
N THR A 396 6.17 -4.65 -20.07
CA THR A 396 6.21 -5.93 -20.77
C THR A 396 4.87 -6.64 -20.60
N PRO A 397 4.51 -7.57 -21.50
CA PRO A 397 3.36 -8.45 -21.29
C PRO A 397 3.36 -9.06 -19.89
N SER A 398 2.23 -8.97 -19.19
CA SER A 398 2.01 -9.72 -17.95
C SER A 398 2.02 -11.22 -18.23
N GLN A 399 2.26 -12.02 -17.18
CA GLN A 399 2.50 -13.46 -17.35
C GLN A 399 1.58 -14.30 -16.47
N LEU A 400 1.03 -15.38 -17.04
CA LEU A 400 0.37 -16.45 -16.32
C LEU A 400 1.23 -17.71 -16.39
N PHE A 401 1.53 -18.27 -15.22
CA PHE A 401 2.32 -19.48 -15.04
C PHE A 401 1.46 -20.59 -14.46
N ARG A 402 1.33 -21.67 -15.23
CA ARG A 402 0.67 -22.89 -14.80
C ARG A 402 1.62 -23.74 -13.97
N ASN A 403 1.18 -24.21 -12.82
CA ASN A 403 1.93 -25.15 -11.98
C ASN A 403 1.88 -26.56 -12.60
N ASN A 404 3.04 -27.21 -12.68
CA ASN A 404 3.14 -28.55 -13.28
C ASN A 404 2.94 -29.68 -12.23
N GLY A 405 2.67 -29.34 -10.96
CA GLY A 405 2.47 -30.31 -9.86
C GLY A 405 3.74 -31.01 -9.39
N ASN A 406 4.91 -30.54 -9.83
CA ASN A 406 6.22 -31.09 -9.48
C ASN A 406 7.18 -30.00 -8.96
N GLY A 407 6.64 -28.87 -8.53
CA GLY A 407 7.38 -27.70 -8.07
C GLY A 407 7.94 -26.80 -9.18
N THR A 408 7.58 -27.06 -10.44
CA THR A 408 7.95 -26.21 -11.59
C THR A 408 6.74 -25.58 -12.26
N PHE A 409 6.96 -24.50 -13.01
CA PHE A 409 5.93 -23.73 -13.69
C PHE A 409 6.16 -23.63 -15.20
N THR A 410 5.06 -23.53 -15.95
CA THR A 410 5.06 -23.30 -17.40
C THR A 410 4.36 -21.98 -17.70
N ASN A 411 5.03 -21.07 -18.42
CA ASN A 411 4.37 -19.85 -18.90
C ASN A 411 3.33 -20.21 -19.98
N VAL A 412 2.05 -19.90 -19.71
CA VAL A 412 0.92 -20.18 -20.59
C VAL A 412 0.23 -18.92 -21.10
N SER A 413 0.78 -17.73 -20.83
CA SER A 413 0.14 -16.42 -21.08
C SER A 413 -0.43 -16.25 -22.49
N ASP A 414 0.35 -16.61 -23.52
CA ASP A 414 -0.06 -16.49 -24.92
C ASP A 414 -1.19 -17.47 -25.28
N LYS A 415 -1.10 -18.69 -24.75
CA LYS A 415 -2.12 -19.73 -24.98
C LYS A 415 -3.43 -19.38 -24.26
N ALA A 416 -3.32 -18.81 -23.06
CA ALA A 416 -4.45 -18.44 -22.21
C ALA A 416 -5.09 -17.09 -22.62
N GLY A 417 -4.41 -16.26 -23.43
CA GLY A 417 -4.95 -14.96 -23.86
C GLY A 417 -4.76 -13.82 -22.86
N VAL A 418 -3.88 -13.99 -21.87
CA VAL A 418 -3.66 -13.06 -20.74
C VAL A 418 -2.30 -12.34 -20.79
N ASN A 419 -1.83 -12.05 -22.01
CA ASN A 419 -0.50 -11.49 -22.30
C ASN A 419 -0.55 -9.99 -22.66
N ARG A 420 -1.55 -9.25 -22.20
CA ARG A 420 -1.64 -7.81 -22.49
C ARG A 420 -0.49 -7.04 -21.82
N ARG A 421 -0.05 -5.98 -22.50
CA ARG A 421 1.01 -5.09 -22.04
C ARG A 421 0.40 -3.77 -21.63
N GLU A 422 0.18 -3.60 -20.33
CA GLU A 422 -0.28 -2.37 -19.72
C GLU A 422 0.47 -2.16 -18.41
N PHE A 423 0.36 -0.96 -17.83
CA PHE A 423 1.02 -0.63 -16.56
C PHE A 423 0.25 -1.24 -15.39
N THR A 424 0.33 -2.56 -15.24
CA THR A 424 -0.45 -3.33 -14.26
C THR A 424 -0.02 -3.03 -12.83
N LYS A 425 -1.00 -2.77 -11.96
CA LYS A 425 -0.79 -2.38 -10.56
C LYS A 425 -1.45 -3.28 -9.52
N GLY A 426 -2.53 -3.96 -9.88
CA GLY A 426 -3.22 -4.93 -9.06
C GLY A 426 -3.73 -6.09 -9.91
N ALA A 427 -3.84 -7.26 -9.28
CA ALA A 427 -4.39 -8.47 -9.87
C ALA A 427 -5.14 -9.23 -8.77
N THR A 428 -6.32 -9.75 -9.07
CA THR A 428 -7.13 -10.51 -8.11
C THR A 428 -7.93 -11.58 -8.83
N TRP A 429 -8.11 -12.73 -8.19
CA TRP A 429 -8.90 -13.84 -8.69
C TRP A 429 -10.23 -13.94 -7.96
N GLY A 430 -11.27 -14.35 -8.66
CA GLY A 430 -12.57 -14.65 -8.07
C GLY A 430 -13.53 -15.25 -9.09
N ASP A 431 -14.32 -16.23 -8.67
CA ASP A 431 -15.41 -16.83 -9.46
C ASP A 431 -16.66 -15.94 -9.34
N TYR A 432 -16.71 -14.87 -10.17
CA TYR A 432 -17.72 -13.82 -10.05
C TYR A 432 -19.08 -14.26 -10.58
N ASP A 433 -19.14 -15.20 -11.50
CA ASP A 433 -20.39 -15.70 -12.09
C ASP A 433 -20.85 -17.05 -11.53
N ASN A 434 -20.15 -17.57 -10.53
CA ASN A 434 -20.44 -18.83 -9.83
C ASN A 434 -20.42 -20.05 -10.77
N ASP A 435 -19.61 -20.04 -11.82
CA ASP A 435 -19.46 -21.16 -12.75
C ASP A 435 -18.45 -22.23 -12.28
N GLY A 436 -17.71 -21.93 -11.21
CA GLY A 436 -16.70 -22.81 -10.60
C GLY A 436 -15.29 -22.63 -11.16
N ASN A 437 -15.06 -21.68 -12.06
CA ASN A 437 -13.75 -21.34 -12.60
C ASN A 437 -13.31 -19.98 -12.05
N ALA A 438 -12.04 -19.86 -11.65
CA ALA A 438 -11.53 -18.57 -11.19
C ALA A 438 -11.35 -17.61 -12.39
N ASP A 439 -11.97 -16.43 -12.32
CA ASP A 439 -11.74 -15.32 -13.25
C ASP A 439 -10.68 -14.36 -12.71
N LEU A 440 -10.02 -13.61 -13.60
CA LEU A 440 -8.94 -12.69 -13.24
C LEU A 440 -9.31 -11.24 -13.56
N TYR A 441 -9.31 -10.38 -12.54
CA TYR A 441 -9.38 -8.93 -12.73
C TYR A 441 -7.99 -8.30 -12.58
N VAL A 442 -7.65 -7.40 -13.51
CA VAL A 442 -6.35 -6.71 -13.56
C VAL A 442 -6.58 -5.21 -13.65
N SER A 443 -6.06 -4.48 -12.67
CA SER A 443 -6.08 -3.02 -12.65
C SER A 443 -4.81 -2.44 -13.25
N ASN A 444 -4.97 -1.37 -14.04
CA ASN A 444 -3.89 -0.71 -14.75
C ASN A 444 -3.85 0.79 -14.39
N TYR A 445 -2.65 1.37 -14.47
CA TYR A 445 -2.47 2.80 -14.25
C TYR A 445 -2.18 3.52 -15.57
N GLY A 446 -3.12 4.37 -15.98
CA GLY A 446 -3.09 5.12 -17.24
C GLY A 446 -3.80 4.44 -18.41
N SER A 447 -4.46 3.30 -18.21
CA SER A 447 -5.24 2.58 -19.22
C SER A 447 -6.46 1.87 -18.64
N GLU A 448 -7.35 1.34 -19.51
CA GLU A 448 -8.53 0.58 -19.08
C GLU A 448 -8.13 -0.69 -18.31
N ASN A 449 -8.93 -1.06 -17.30
CA ASN A 449 -8.77 -2.30 -16.55
C ASN A 449 -9.32 -3.50 -17.35
N PHE A 450 -8.87 -4.71 -17.00
CA PHE A 450 -9.28 -5.96 -17.65
C PHE A 450 -9.99 -6.90 -16.69
N LEU A 451 -10.99 -7.62 -17.22
CA LEU A 451 -11.64 -8.75 -16.56
C LEU A 451 -11.58 -9.91 -17.55
N TYR A 452 -10.70 -10.86 -17.25
CA TYR A 452 -10.51 -12.08 -18.00
C TYR A 452 -11.45 -13.14 -17.44
N HIS A 453 -12.54 -13.39 -18.17
CA HIS A 453 -13.45 -14.48 -17.86
C HIS A 453 -12.84 -15.81 -18.28
N ASN A 454 -12.85 -16.79 -17.39
CA ASN A 454 -12.28 -18.11 -17.65
C ASN A 454 -13.25 -18.96 -18.46
N ASP A 455 -12.90 -19.31 -19.70
CA ASP A 455 -13.80 -20.07 -20.58
C ASP A 455 -13.88 -21.58 -20.22
N GLY A 456 -13.25 -22.00 -19.10
CA GLY A 456 -13.26 -23.38 -18.58
C GLY A 456 -12.39 -24.37 -19.36
N ASN A 457 -11.55 -23.88 -20.28
CA ASN A 457 -10.68 -24.71 -21.13
C ASN A 457 -9.21 -24.24 -21.11
N GLY A 458 -8.86 -23.37 -20.15
CA GLY A 458 -7.54 -22.75 -20.02
C GLY A 458 -7.30 -21.56 -20.94
N HIS A 459 -8.35 -21.05 -21.59
CA HIS A 459 -8.36 -19.77 -22.32
C HIS A 459 -9.27 -18.77 -21.58
N PHE A 460 -8.97 -17.48 -21.75
CA PHE A 460 -9.73 -16.40 -21.15
C PHE A 460 -10.27 -15.41 -22.19
N SER A 461 -11.51 -14.97 -21.97
CA SER A 461 -12.15 -13.89 -22.72
C SER A 461 -12.07 -12.58 -21.94
N GLU A 462 -11.45 -11.54 -22.50
CA GLU A 462 -11.43 -10.22 -21.85
C GLU A 462 -12.73 -9.46 -22.10
N ILE A 463 -13.46 -9.14 -21.03
CA ILE A 463 -14.84 -8.64 -21.08
C ILE A 463 -15.11 -7.43 -20.18
N ALA A 464 -14.10 -6.74 -19.63
CA ALA A 464 -14.32 -5.66 -18.68
C ALA A 464 -15.20 -4.54 -19.24
N LYS A 465 -14.94 -4.13 -20.48
CA LYS A 465 -15.72 -3.08 -21.15
C LYS A 465 -17.15 -3.53 -21.44
N THR A 466 -17.34 -4.80 -21.78
CA THR A 466 -18.67 -5.40 -22.00
C THR A 466 -19.51 -5.36 -20.73
N LEU A 467 -18.89 -5.63 -19.58
CA LEU A 467 -19.55 -5.61 -18.27
C LEU A 467 -19.54 -4.23 -17.57
N GLY A 468 -18.87 -3.23 -18.15
CA GLY A 468 -18.80 -1.87 -17.60
C GLY A 468 -17.90 -1.74 -16.37
N VAL A 469 -16.91 -2.62 -16.21
CA VAL A 469 -15.97 -2.66 -15.08
C VAL A 469 -14.54 -2.26 -15.46
N ASN A 470 -14.35 -1.59 -16.60
CA ASN A 470 -13.04 -1.22 -17.14
C ASN A 470 -12.46 0.08 -16.56
N LEU A 471 -13.09 0.66 -15.52
CA LEU A 471 -12.72 1.92 -14.88
C LEU A 471 -12.41 1.73 -13.39
N PRO A 472 -11.66 2.65 -12.74
CA PRO A 472 -11.07 3.88 -13.30
C PRO A 472 -9.84 3.63 -14.21
N ILE A 473 -9.38 4.64 -14.94
CA ILE A 473 -8.18 4.58 -15.80
C ILE A 473 -6.89 4.67 -14.98
N MET A 474 -6.95 5.38 -13.86
CA MET A 474 -5.84 5.49 -12.93
C MET A 474 -6.12 4.55 -11.77
N SER A 475 -5.91 3.25 -11.94
CA SER A 475 -6.24 2.22 -10.94
C SER A 475 -5.03 1.61 -10.26
N PHE A 476 -5.24 1.10 -9.05
CA PHE A 476 -4.19 0.48 -8.25
C PHE A 476 -4.69 -0.76 -7.47
N PRO A 477 -4.95 -0.81 -6.14
CA PRO A 477 -5.42 -2.05 -5.54
C PRO A 477 -6.84 -2.41 -6.02
N THR A 478 -7.10 -3.72 -6.08
CA THR A 478 -8.38 -4.31 -6.47
C THR A 478 -8.58 -5.65 -5.78
N TRP A 479 -9.82 -6.03 -5.50
CA TRP A 479 -10.17 -7.34 -4.94
C TRP A 479 -11.63 -7.73 -5.23
N PHE A 480 -11.90 -9.03 -5.15
CA PHE A 480 -13.25 -9.58 -5.06
C PHE A 480 -13.65 -9.88 -3.61
N PHE A 481 -14.92 -9.68 -3.28
CA PHE A 481 -15.51 -9.93 -1.97
C PHE A 481 -17.04 -9.88 -2.04
N ASP A 482 -17.75 -10.52 -1.13
CA ASP A 482 -19.21 -10.36 -0.97
C ASP A 482 -19.47 -9.31 0.13
N TYR A 483 -19.71 -8.06 -0.27
CA TYR A 483 -19.81 -6.96 0.71
C TYR A 483 -21.20 -6.84 1.33
N ASP A 484 -22.24 -7.40 0.70
CA ASP A 484 -23.64 -7.29 1.13
C ASP A 484 -24.27 -8.62 1.59
N ASN A 485 -23.48 -9.69 1.63
CA ASN A 485 -23.84 -11.05 2.00
C ASN A 485 -24.94 -11.67 1.10
N ASP A 486 -24.93 -11.37 -0.20
CA ASP A 486 -25.88 -11.92 -1.16
C ASP A 486 -25.43 -13.24 -1.84
N GLY A 487 -24.19 -13.66 -1.59
CA GLY A 487 -23.59 -14.89 -2.08
C GLY A 487 -22.87 -14.76 -3.42
N TRP A 488 -22.72 -13.54 -3.95
CA TRP A 488 -22.00 -13.26 -5.19
C TRP A 488 -20.82 -12.33 -4.93
N LEU A 489 -19.69 -12.59 -5.59
CA LEU A 489 -18.53 -11.71 -5.46
C LEU A 489 -18.78 -10.39 -6.20
N ASP A 490 -18.65 -9.30 -5.44
CA ASP A 490 -18.56 -7.93 -5.89
C ASP A 490 -17.10 -7.55 -6.14
N LEU A 491 -16.88 -6.48 -6.90
CA LEU A 491 -15.55 -6.03 -7.29
C LEU A 491 -15.28 -4.61 -6.77
N PHE A 492 -14.20 -4.45 -6.00
CA PHE A 492 -13.67 -3.15 -5.63
C PHE A 492 -12.43 -2.80 -6.47
N VAL A 493 -12.32 -1.54 -6.88
CA VAL A 493 -11.15 -1.00 -7.58
C VAL A 493 -10.86 0.40 -7.08
N ALA A 494 -9.68 0.63 -6.51
CA ALA A 494 -9.30 1.97 -6.09
C ALA A 494 -8.87 2.84 -7.29
N SER A 495 -9.06 4.15 -7.14
CA SER A 495 -8.47 5.19 -7.99
C SER A 495 -7.11 5.62 -7.41
N PHE A 496 -6.13 5.96 -8.23
CA PHE A 496 -4.84 6.46 -7.78
C PHE A 496 -4.47 7.75 -8.51
N VAL A 497 -4.71 8.89 -7.86
CA VAL A 497 -4.26 10.21 -8.31
C VAL A 497 -3.16 10.66 -7.35
N PRO A 498 -1.91 10.85 -7.79
CA PRO A 498 -0.78 11.08 -6.89
C PRO A 498 -0.73 12.52 -6.33
N SER A 499 -1.82 13.03 -5.78
CA SER A 499 -1.89 14.33 -5.10
C SER A 499 -2.90 14.31 -3.96
N VAL A 500 -2.59 15.06 -2.91
CA VAL A 500 -3.51 15.30 -1.78
C VAL A 500 -4.68 16.24 -2.15
N THR A 501 -4.60 16.91 -3.30
CA THR A 501 -5.59 17.91 -3.73
C THR A 501 -7.00 17.33 -3.72
N GLU A 502 -7.24 16.13 -4.24
CA GLU A 502 -8.59 15.56 -4.28
C GLU A 502 -9.11 15.17 -2.88
N VAL A 503 -8.22 14.76 -1.97
CA VAL A 503 -8.58 14.53 -0.56
C VAL A 503 -8.99 15.84 0.11
N ALA A 504 -8.23 16.92 -0.10
CA ALA A 504 -8.55 18.25 0.39
C ALA A 504 -9.89 18.77 -0.18
N ARG A 505 -10.15 18.56 -1.47
CA ARG A 505 -11.45 18.88 -2.10
C ARG A 505 -12.61 18.13 -1.45
N GLY A 506 -12.41 16.86 -1.13
CA GLY A 506 -13.38 16.03 -0.41
C GLY A 506 -13.76 16.65 0.94
N TYR A 507 -12.78 17.07 1.74
CA TYR A 507 -13.04 17.75 3.02
C TYR A 507 -13.69 19.13 2.87
N LEU A 508 -13.50 19.80 1.73
CA LEU A 508 -14.20 21.04 1.41
C LEU A 508 -15.62 20.83 0.85
N GLY A 509 -16.05 19.58 0.63
CA GLY A 509 -17.34 19.26 0.00
C GLY A 509 -17.40 19.66 -1.48
N LEU A 510 -16.25 19.78 -2.14
CA LEU A 510 -16.16 20.08 -3.57
C LEU A 510 -16.31 18.79 -4.38
N PRO A 511 -16.91 18.84 -5.59
CA PRO A 511 -16.99 17.67 -6.46
C PRO A 511 -15.58 17.21 -6.87
N PRO A 512 -15.35 15.89 -7.02
CA PRO A 512 -14.06 15.39 -7.50
C PRO A 512 -13.77 15.87 -8.93
N GLN A 513 -12.49 16.08 -9.26
CA GLN A 513 -12.01 16.42 -10.60
C GLN A 513 -11.29 15.26 -11.29
N ALA A 514 -11.18 14.12 -10.62
CA ALA A 514 -10.69 12.87 -11.17
C ALA A 514 -11.70 11.74 -10.97
N GLU A 515 -11.47 10.60 -11.63
CA GLU A 515 -12.28 9.41 -11.42
C GLU A 515 -12.13 8.92 -9.98
N THR A 516 -13.26 8.59 -9.35
CA THR A 516 -13.30 8.04 -8.00
C THR A 516 -12.93 6.57 -8.01
N MET A 517 -12.69 6.00 -6.82
CA MET A 517 -12.73 4.55 -6.65
C MET A 517 -14.06 3.98 -7.13
N LYS A 518 -14.11 2.67 -7.32
CA LYS A 518 -15.27 1.94 -7.82
C LYS A 518 -15.63 0.77 -6.91
N LEU A 519 -16.93 0.64 -6.64
CA LEU A 519 -17.54 -0.59 -6.13
C LEU A 519 -18.60 -1.04 -7.12
N TYR A 520 -18.35 -2.18 -7.75
CA TYR A 520 -19.23 -2.84 -8.70
C TYR A 520 -19.93 -4.00 -8.00
N ARG A 521 -21.22 -3.83 -7.74
CA ARG A 521 -22.05 -4.88 -7.14
C ARG A 521 -22.43 -5.90 -8.20
N ASN A 522 -22.30 -7.18 -7.90
CA ASN A 522 -22.75 -8.24 -8.78
C ASN A 522 -24.28 -8.19 -8.93
N ASN A 523 -24.78 -8.26 -10.17
CA ASN A 523 -26.21 -8.18 -10.45
C ASN A 523 -26.90 -9.56 -10.49
N GLN A 524 -26.14 -10.64 -10.24
CA GLN A 524 -26.59 -12.04 -10.24
C GLN A 524 -27.15 -12.52 -11.59
N LYS A 525 -26.79 -11.82 -12.67
CA LYS A 525 -27.23 -12.07 -14.05
C LYS A 525 -26.04 -12.05 -15.02
N GLY A 526 -24.85 -12.35 -14.53
CA GLY A 526 -23.60 -12.35 -15.31
C GLY A 526 -23.01 -10.96 -15.57
N GLY A 527 -23.24 -9.99 -14.68
CA GLY A 527 -22.63 -8.66 -14.80
C GLY A 527 -22.68 -7.85 -13.51
N PHE A 528 -22.39 -6.56 -13.60
CA PHE A 528 -22.24 -5.68 -12.45
C PHE A 528 -23.08 -4.39 -12.54
N GLU A 529 -23.31 -3.75 -11.40
CA GLU A 529 -23.85 -2.39 -11.26
C GLU A 529 -22.83 -1.53 -10.49
N ASP A 530 -22.44 -0.37 -11.02
CA ASP A 530 -21.63 0.61 -10.27
C ASP A 530 -22.49 1.23 -9.15
N VAL A 531 -22.26 0.80 -7.91
CA VAL A 531 -22.97 1.27 -6.71
C VAL A 531 -22.17 2.30 -5.92
N THR A 532 -21.02 2.74 -6.42
CA THR A 532 -20.04 3.62 -5.71
C THR A 532 -20.71 4.79 -5.00
N SER A 533 -21.55 5.54 -5.70
CA SER A 533 -22.26 6.70 -5.13
C SER A 533 -23.33 6.28 -4.12
N LYS A 534 -24.06 5.20 -4.39
CA LYS A 534 -25.13 4.67 -3.53
C LYS A 534 -24.59 4.25 -2.16
N VAL A 535 -23.39 3.68 -2.13
CA VAL A 535 -22.76 3.21 -0.89
C VAL A 535 -21.88 4.25 -0.19
N GLY A 536 -21.78 5.48 -0.72
CA GLY A 536 -21.02 6.57 -0.08
C GLY A 536 -19.51 6.59 -0.35
N LEU A 537 -19.06 5.90 -1.40
CA LEU A 537 -17.65 5.79 -1.80
C LEU A 537 -17.25 6.72 -2.97
N ASN A 538 -18.12 7.63 -3.40
CA ASN A 538 -17.86 8.57 -4.51
C ASN A 538 -16.86 9.67 -4.12
N ARG A 539 -15.59 9.28 -3.97
CA ARG A 539 -14.44 10.14 -3.63
C ARG A 539 -13.16 9.58 -4.25
N VAL A 540 -12.17 10.43 -4.41
CA VAL A 540 -10.82 10.03 -4.84
C VAL A 540 -9.98 9.82 -3.59
N VAL A 541 -9.43 8.63 -3.42
CA VAL A 541 -8.49 8.29 -2.36
C VAL A 541 -7.25 7.71 -3.03
N PRO A 542 -6.08 8.37 -2.99
CA PRO A 542 -4.84 7.90 -3.63
C PRO A 542 -4.28 6.63 -3.00
N THR A 543 -4.93 5.50 -3.22
CA THR A 543 -4.60 4.23 -2.56
C THR A 543 -3.49 3.49 -3.31
N MET A 544 -2.48 3.01 -2.58
CA MET A 544 -1.42 2.14 -3.12
C MET A 544 -1.53 0.70 -2.62
N GLY A 545 -1.94 0.51 -1.36
CA GLY A 545 -2.21 -0.82 -0.84
C GLY A 545 -3.46 -0.82 0.02
N ALA A 546 -4.14 -1.95 0.06
CA ALA A 546 -5.43 -2.07 0.70
C ALA A 546 -5.76 -3.53 0.95
N ASN A 547 -6.53 -3.78 2.00
CA ASN A 547 -7.11 -5.09 2.28
C ASN A 547 -8.40 -4.89 3.09
N PHE A 548 -9.10 -5.97 3.36
CA PHE A 548 -10.42 -5.99 3.97
C PHE A 548 -10.52 -7.04 5.10
N GLY A 549 -11.39 -6.77 6.06
CA GLY A 549 -11.60 -7.57 7.27
C GLY A 549 -12.87 -7.13 7.99
N ASP A 550 -13.30 -7.84 9.01
CA ASP A 550 -14.50 -7.48 9.80
C ASP A 550 -14.05 -6.88 11.14
N LEU A 551 -14.04 -5.55 11.24
CA LEU A 551 -13.47 -4.82 12.37
C LEU A 551 -14.28 -5.03 13.64
N ASP A 552 -15.58 -5.23 13.52
CA ASP A 552 -16.46 -5.28 14.67
C ASP A 552 -17.27 -6.57 14.81
N ASN A 553 -16.93 -7.59 14.02
CA ASN A 553 -17.58 -8.88 13.98
C ASN A 553 -19.10 -8.79 13.68
N ASP A 554 -19.58 -7.72 13.03
CA ASP A 554 -21.00 -7.61 12.65
C ASP A 554 -21.38 -8.51 11.45
N GLY A 555 -20.36 -9.07 10.80
CA GLY A 555 -20.45 -9.98 9.68
C GLY A 555 -20.55 -9.29 8.33
N PHE A 556 -20.28 -7.99 8.26
CA PHE A 556 -20.10 -7.26 7.02
C PHE A 556 -18.64 -6.83 6.91
N THR A 557 -18.03 -7.13 5.77
CA THR A 557 -16.60 -6.86 5.55
C THR A 557 -16.36 -5.35 5.41
N ASP A 558 -15.47 -4.82 6.23
CA ASP A 558 -14.89 -3.47 6.22
C ASP A 558 -13.59 -3.44 5.41
N PHE A 559 -12.99 -2.27 5.22
CA PHE A 559 -11.67 -2.20 4.56
C PHE A 559 -10.82 -1.00 4.98
N TYR A 560 -9.51 -1.16 4.80
CA TYR A 560 -8.51 -0.13 5.02
C TYR A 560 -7.76 0.19 3.73
N LEU A 561 -7.62 1.48 3.44
CA LEU A 561 -6.92 2.00 2.28
C LEU A 561 -5.64 2.71 2.73
N GLY A 562 -4.49 2.09 2.45
CA GLY A 562 -3.16 2.71 2.54
C GLY A 562 -2.96 3.71 1.40
N THR A 563 -2.66 4.95 1.74
CA THR A 563 -2.59 6.07 0.81
C THR A 563 -1.18 6.63 0.66
N GLY A 564 -0.93 7.36 -0.41
CA GLY A 564 0.31 8.12 -0.57
C GLY A 564 0.73 8.29 -2.02
N ALA A 565 1.93 8.85 -2.22
CA ALA A 565 2.65 8.92 -3.48
C ALA A 565 4.14 9.20 -3.15
N PRO A 566 5.08 9.09 -4.11
CA PRO A 566 6.50 9.37 -3.85
C PRO A 566 6.79 10.78 -3.29
N SER A 567 5.97 11.77 -3.64
CA SER A 567 6.12 13.15 -3.16
C SER A 567 5.85 13.31 -1.65
N TYR A 568 6.68 14.12 -0.97
CA TYR A 568 6.41 14.56 0.41
C TYR A 568 5.11 15.36 0.53
N THR A 569 4.63 15.98 -0.55
CA THR A 569 3.36 16.73 -0.52
C THR A 569 2.13 15.83 -0.41
N ALA A 570 2.25 14.55 -0.78
CA ALA A 570 1.17 13.57 -0.70
C ALA A 570 0.92 13.08 0.74
N LEU A 571 0.92 13.99 1.72
CA LEU A 571 0.74 13.70 3.14
C LEU A 571 -0.75 13.72 3.47
N MET A 572 -1.41 12.56 3.49
CA MET A 572 -2.85 12.44 3.67
C MET A 572 -3.14 11.23 4.57
N PRO A 573 -4.31 11.17 5.23
CA PRO A 573 -4.63 10.03 6.06
C PRO A 573 -4.84 8.79 5.19
N ASN A 574 -4.33 7.66 5.66
CA ASN A 574 -4.91 6.36 5.31
C ASN A 574 -6.36 6.29 5.79
N PHE A 575 -7.22 5.57 5.09
CA PHE A 575 -8.67 5.58 5.38
C PHE A 575 -9.17 4.24 5.87
N MET A 576 -9.98 4.26 6.92
CA MET A 576 -10.73 3.10 7.42
C MET A 576 -12.22 3.27 7.12
N PHE A 577 -12.79 2.30 6.40
CA PHE A 577 -14.19 2.29 6.01
C PHE A 577 -14.92 1.14 6.65
N ARG A 578 -15.93 1.47 7.44
CA ARG A 578 -16.84 0.50 8.06
C ARG A 578 -18.06 0.26 7.19
N ASN A 579 -18.34 -0.98 6.82
CA ASN A 579 -19.54 -1.42 6.15
C ASN A 579 -20.74 -1.37 7.10
N ARG A 580 -21.86 -0.84 6.62
CA ARG A 580 -23.11 -0.73 7.38
C ARG A 580 -24.17 -1.56 6.70
N ASP A 581 -24.27 -2.81 7.13
CA ASP A 581 -25.30 -3.76 6.73
C ASP A 581 -25.37 -4.01 5.20
N GLY A 582 -24.24 -3.91 4.48
CA GLY A 582 -24.19 -4.05 3.02
C GLY A 582 -24.83 -2.87 2.27
N LYS A 583 -25.13 -1.76 2.94
CA LYS A 583 -25.88 -0.63 2.35
C LYS A 583 -25.01 0.58 2.04
N ARG A 584 -23.99 0.82 2.86
CA ARG A 584 -23.06 1.94 2.72
C ARG A 584 -21.78 1.70 3.50
N PHE A 585 -20.74 2.46 3.17
CA PHE A 585 -19.51 2.52 3.93
C PHE A 585 -19.39 3.86 4.66
N ALA A 586 -19.04 3.79 5.94
CA ALA A 586 -18.81 4.93 6.81
C ALA A 586 -17.31 5.15 7.00
N ASP A 587 -16.85 6.38 6.84
CA ASP A 587 -15.48 6.76 7.15
C ASP A 587 -15.29 6.85 8.67
N VAL A 588 -14.63 5.84 9.24
CA VAL A 588 -14.41 5.71 10.69
C VAL A 588 -12.98 6.06 11.10
N THR A 589 -12.14 6.46 10.14
CA THR A 589 -10.72 6.83 10.27
C THR A 589 -10.43 7.66 11.52
N ALA A 590 -11.21 8.73 11.73
CA ALA A 590 -11.01 9.64 12.86
C ALA A 590 -11.44 9.02 14.21
N SER A 591 -12.46 8.16 14.23
CA SER A 591 -12.92 7.51 15.47
C SER A 591 -12.04 6.35 15.91
N THR A 592 -11.53 5.58 14.95
CA THR A 592 -10.59 4.47 15.21
C THR A 592 -9.17 4.98 15.45
N ALA A 593 -8.87 6.23 15.07
CA ALA A 593 -7.52 6.81 15.07
C ALA A 593 -6.51 6.02 14.23
N THR A 594 -6.97 5.37 13.15
CA THR A 594 -6.12 4.59 12.23
C THR A 594 -5.67 5.40 11.01
N GLY A 595 -5.96 6.72 10.99
CA GLY A 595 -5.66 7.65 9.90
C GLY A 595 -4.19 8.03 9.81
N HIS A 596 -3.30 7.07 9.59
CA HIS A 596 -1.87 7.33 9.52
C HIS A 596 -1.54 8.28 8.35
N LEU A 597 -0.80 9.36 8.62
CA LEU A 597 -0.46 10.40 7.62
C LEU A 597 0.70 9.99 6.71
N GLN A 598 1.61 9.15 7.20
CA GLN A 598 2.69 8.61 6.37
C GLN A 598 2.16 7.52 5.45
N LYS A 599 2.89 7.26 4.36
CA LYS A 599 2.38 6.50 3.22
C LYS A 599 2.08 5.05 3.59
N GLY A 600 0.85 4.60 3.43
CA GLY A 600 0.45 3.21 3.65
C GLY A 600 0.57 2.36 2.39
N HIS A 601 1.25 1.21 2.49
CA HIS A 601 1.37 0.24 1.41
C HIS A 601 0.77 -1.10 1.84
N GLY A 602 1.57 -2.09 2.25
CA GLY A 602 1.03 -3.37 2.67
C GLY A 602 0.03 -3.25 3.82
N VAL A 603 -1.13 -3.89 3.64
CA VAL A 603 -2.23 -3.91 4.61
C VAL A 603 -2.60 -5.37 4.84
N ALA A 604 -2.62 -5.82 6.09
CA ALA A 604 -3.00 -7.17 6.45
C ALA A 604 -3.91 -7.17 7.69
N PHE A 605 -4.99 -7.96 7.63
CA PHE A 605 -5.91 -8.18 8.75
C PHE A 605 -5.72 -9.59 9.31
N GLY A 606 -5.82 -9.72 10.63
CA GLY A 606 -5.78 -11.01 11.31
C GLY A 606 -5.94 -10.87 12.82
N ASP A 607 -6.41 -11.92 13.47
CA ASP A 607 -6.55 -12.00 14.93
C ASP A 607 -5.17 -12.36 15.53
N VAL A 608 -4.33 -11.36 15.77
CA VAL A 608 -2.88 -11.55 16.05
C VAL A 608 -2.66 -12.05 17.47
N ASP A 609 -3.50 -11.64 18.41
CA ASP A 609 -3.51 -12.14 19.80
C ASP A 609 -4.55 -13.23 20.05
N ASN A 610 -5.22 -13.76 19.03
CA ASN A 610 -6.17 -14.87 19.14
C ASN A 610 -7.30 -14.60 20.15
N ASP A 611 -7.77 -13.36 20.24
CA ASP A 611 -8.77 -12.92 21.21
C ASP A 611 -10.18 -12.77 20.62
N GLY A 612 -10.30 -12.97 19.31
CA GLY A 612 -11.57 -13.07 18.61
C GLY A 612 -12.00 -11.81 17.85
N ASP A 613 -11.13 -10.83 17.69
CA ASP A 613 -11.29 -9.75 16.71
C ASP A 613 -10.04 -9.61 15.83
N GLN A 614 -10.20 -8.95 14.67
CA GLN A 614 -9.08 -8.78 13.75
C GLN A 614 -8.33 -7.48 14.05
N ASP A 615 -7.02 -7.59 14.25
CA ASP A 615 -6.07 -6.50 14.26
C ASP A 615 -5.67 -6.10 12.83
N LEU A 616 -5.00 -4.95 12.72
CA LEU A 616 -4.55 -4.38 11.47
C LEU A 616 -3.04 -4.09 11.50
N TYR A 617 -2.28 -4.79 10.67
CA TYR A 617 -0.88 -4.46 10.41
C TYR A 617 -0.75 -3.66 9.11
N VAL A 618 0.03 -2.57 9.14
CA VAL A 618 0.27 -1.70 7.99
C VAL A 618 1.76 -1.46 7.78
N ASN A 619 2.27 -1.84 6.61
CA ASN A 619 3.60 -1.47 6.16
C ASN A 619 3.62 -0.01 5.70
N VAL A 620 3.82 0.88 6.66
CA VAL A 620 3.89 2.33 6.47
C VAL A 620 5.32 2.77 6.11
N GLY A 621 5.46 3.69 5.18
CA GLY A 621 6.73 4.24 4.70
C GLY A 621 6.66 4.57 3.22
N GLY A 622 7.36 5.60 2.77
CA GLY A 622 7.31 6.05 1.37
C GLY A 622 8.33 5.38 0.46
N PHE A 623 8.21 5.70 -0.83
CA PHE A 623 9.00 5.12 -1.90
C PHE A 623 10.48 5.58 -1.88
N ILE A 624 10.73 6.83 -1.48
CA ILE A 624 12.07 7.42 -1.48
C ILE A 624 12.76 7.25 -0.11
N PRO A 625 14.11 7.19 -0.04
CA PRO A 625 14.82 6.88 1.22
C PRO A 625 14.58 7.88 2.37
N GLY A 626 14.35 9.15 2.07
CA GLY A 626 14.01 10.16 3.07
C GLY A 626 12.57 10.08 3.60
N ASP A 627 11.74 9.21 3.01
CA ASP A 627 10.34 9.00 3.38
C ASP A 627 10.10 7.71 4.21
N LYS A 628 11.17 7.08 4.70
CA LYS A 628 11.07 5.88 5.54
C LYS A 628 10.33 6.19 6.85
N TYR A 629 9.58 5.20 7.35
CA TYR A 629 8.79 5.33 8.57
C TYR A 629 8.64 4.00 9.33
N ASN A 630 8.27 4.10 10.61
CA ASN A 630 7.90 2.98 11.49
C ASN A 630 6.65 2.26 10.93
N LYS A 631 6.55 0.94 11.13
CA LYS A 631 5.34 0.20 10.77
C LYS A 631 4.28 0.38 11.85
N ALA A 632 3.02 0.12 11.53
CA ALA A 632 1.92 0.24 12.48
C ALA A 632 1.22 -1.11 12.68
N LEU A 633 0.86 -1.41 13.92
CA LEU A 633 0.03 -2.55 14.30
C LEU A 633 -1.06 -2.02 15.21
N PHE A 634 -2.22 -1.79 14.62
CA PHE A 634 -3.39 -1.28 15.31
C PHE A 634 -4.13 -2.44 15.97
N ALA A 635 -3.99 -2.55 17.29
CA ALA A 635 -4.71 -3.55 18.06
C ALA A 635 -6.19 -3.16 18.18
N ASN A 636 -7.07 -4.12 17.92
CA ASN A 636 -8.50 -3.88 17.91
C ASN A 636 -9.10 -4.22 19.29
N PRO A 637 -9.77 -3.27 19.99
CA PRO A 637 -10.24 -3.50 21.36
C PRO A 637 -11.71 -3.98 21.41
N ASN A 638 -12.17 -4.72 20.42
CA ASN A 638 -13.59 -4.88 20.14
C ASN A 638 -14.22 -6.16 20.74
N GLN A 639 -13.46 -7.00 21.43
CA GLN A 639 -13.87 -8.20 22.17
C GLN A 639 -15.12 -8.02 23.06
N LYS A 640 -15.43 -6.78 23.48
CA LYS A 640 -16.53 -6.46 24.42
C LYS A 640 -17.79 -5.90 23.78
N ASN A 641 -17.87 -5.81 22.45
CA ASN A 641 -19.06 -5.27 21.79
C ASN A 641 -20.25 -6.26 21.80
N GLY A 642 -20.03 -7.51 22.22
CA GLY A 642 -21.01 -8.59 22.31
C GLY A 642 -21.43 -9.17 20.97
N ASN A 643 -20.68 -8.92 19.89
CA ASN A 643 -20.77 -9.67 18.66
C ASN A 643 -19.98 -10.97 18.80
N HIS A 644 -20.27 -11.91 17.91
CA HIS A 644 -19.70 -13.25 17.91
C HIS A 644 -18.91 -13.49 16.63
N TRP A 645 -18.02 -14.46 16.65
CA TRP A 645 -17.12 -14.75 15.53
C TRP A 645 -16.93 -16.26 15.35
N LEU A 646 -16.36 -16.64 14.20
CA LEU A 646 -15.87 -17.98 13.90
C LEU A 646 -14.57 -17.85 13.09
N SER A 647 -13.54 -18.59 13.47
CA SER A 647 -12.28 -18.69 12.72
C SER A 647 -12.17 -20.06 12.08
N LEU A 648 -11.84 -20.12 10.79
CA LEU A 648 -11.87 -21.33 9.97
C LEU A 648 -10.53 -21.54 9.24
N ARG A 649 -9.75 -22.53 9.67
CA ARG A 649 -8.62 -23.06 8.89
C ARG A 649 -9.13 -24.19 8.00
N LEU A 650 -9.09 -23.98 6.69
CA LEU A 650 -9.48 -24.98 5.70
C LEU A 650 -8.23 -25.63 5.12
N VAL A 651 -8.27 -26.95 4.91
CA VAL A 651 -7.14 -27.73 4.37
C VAL A 651 -7.63 -28.60 3.23
N GLY A 652 -7.23 -28.27 2.00
CA GLY A 652 -7.55 -29.05 0.81
C GLY A 652 -6.81 -30.40 0.76
N GLU A 653 -7.40 -31.36 0.05
CA GLU A 653 -6.79 -32.66 -0.29
C GLU A 653 -6.70 -32.87 -1.81
N LYS A 654 -7.81 -32.64 -2.52
CA LYS A 654 -7.88 -32.54 -3.98
C LYS A 654 -7.78 -31.09 -4.42
N THR A 655 -8.50 -30.22 -3.71
CA THR A 655 -8.28 -28.78 -3.80
C THR A 655 -6.90 -28.47 -3.24
N ASN A 656 -6.25 -27.42 -3.75
CA ASN A 656 -4.98 -26.93 -3.24
C ASN A 656 -4.98 -26.85 -1.70
N ARG A 657 -3.85 -27.15 -1.09
CA ARG A 657 -3.71 -27.36 0.36
C ARG A 657 -4.08 -26.10 1.16
N ALA A 658 -3.77 -24.93 0.62
CA ALA A 658 -4.12 -23.60 1.12
C ALA A 658 -5.63 -23.28 1.02
N ALA A 659 -6.42 -24.13 0.36
CA ALA A 659 -7.86 -24.02 0.16
C ALA A 659 -8.33 -22.75 -0.58
N ILE A 660 -7.45 -22.06 -1.30
CA ILE A 660 -7.80 -20.85 -2.08
C ILE A 660 -8.89 -21.20 -3.10
N GLY A 661 -9.90 -20.33 -3.20
CA GLY A 661 -11.11 -20.53 -4.03
C GLY A 661 -12.23 -21.31 -3.33
N THR A 662 -12.02 -21.80 -2.11
CA THR A 662 -13.06 -22.52 -1.35
C THR A 662 -14.13 -21.55 -0.85
N LYS A 663 -15.41 -21.86 -1.15
CA LYS A 663 -16.57 -21.05 -0.77
C LYS A 663 -17.17 -21.53 0.55
N ILE A 664 -17.41 -20.60 1.46
CA ILE A 664 -17.96 -20.81 2.81
C ILE A 664 -19.31 -20.12 2.89
N LYS A 665 -20.30 -20.83 3.44
CA LYS A 665 -21.62 -20.27 3.77
C LYS A 665 -22.01 -20.64 5.19
N LEU A 666 -22.32 -19.62 5.99
CA LEU A 666 -22.93 -19.78 7.30
C LEU A 666 -24.43 -19.45 7.23
N THR A 667 -25.24 -20.27 7.87
CA THR A 667 -26.63 -19.92 8.21
C THR A 667 -26.72 -19.70 9.71
N LEU A 668 -27.04 -18.48 10.12
CA LEU A 668 -27.04 -18.01 11.50
C LEU A 668 -28.47 -17.93 12.03
N ILE A 669 -28.66 -18.18 13.33
CA ILE A 669 -29.91 -17.87 14.04
C ILE A 669 -29.73 -16.61 14.87
N MET A 670 -30.48 -15.56 14.52
CA MET A 670 -30.47 -14.28 15.21
C MET A 670 -31.31 -14.31 16.50
N PRO A 671 -31.16 -13.36 17.45
CA PRO A 671 -31.87 -13.39 18.73
C PRO A 671 -33.40 -13.37 18.63
N ASN A 672 -33.93 -12.80 17.55
CA ASN A 672 -35.36 -12.77 17.23
C ASN A 672 -35.87 -14.06 16.55
N GLY A 673 -35.01 -15.07 16.36
CA GLY A 673 -35.32 -16.33 15.68
C GLY A 673 -35.24 -16.28 14.14
N THR A 674 -34.93 -15.13 13.52
CA THR A 674 -34.75 -15.06 12.06
C THR A 674 -33.43 -15.67 11.63
N LYS A 675 -33.35 -16.12 10.38
CA LYS A 675 -32.12 -16.59 9.76
C LYS A 675 -31.38 -15.46 9.06
N ALA A 676 -30.06 -15.46 9.16
CA ALA A 676 -29.17 -14.61 8.36
C ALA A 676 -28.10 -15.50 7.71
N THR A 677 -27.51 -15.05 6.61
CA THR A 677 -26.40 -15.74 5.94
C THR A 677 -25.12 -14.92 6.01
N ARG A 678 -23.99 -15.61 6.03
CA ARG A 678 -22.66 -15.04 5.80
C ARG A 678 -21.96 -15.85 4.73
N TYR A 679 -21.25 -15.16 3.86
CA TYR A 679 -20.45 -15.77 2.81
C TYR A 679 -19.00 -15.34 2.94
N LYS A 680 -18.09 -16.23 2.57
CA LYS A 680 -16.67 -15.94 2.47
C LYS A 680 -16.06 -16.85 1.40
N GLU A 681 -15.06 -16.35 0.71
CA GLU A 681 -14.20 -17.14 -0.16
C GLU A 681 -12.78 -17.06 0.38
N VAL A 682 -12.08 -18.20 0.41
CA VAL A 682 -10.67 -18.24 0.82
C VAL A 682 -9.83 -17.57 -0.26
N SER A 683 -9.24 -16.44 0.09
CA SER A 683 -8.21 -15.73 -0.68
C SER A 683 -7.34 -14.94 0.28
N SER A 684 -6.18 -14.47 -0.18
CA SER A 684 -5.31 -13.58 0.60
C SER A 684 -5.83 -12.13 0.66
N GLY A 685 -6.86 -11.82 -0.14
CA GLY A 685 -7.62 -10.58 -0.10
C GLY A 685 -7.11 -9.53 -1.09
N GLY A 686 -6.58 -8.43 -0.54
CA GLY A 686 -6.37 -7.16 -1.23
C GLY A 686 -5.13 -7.08 -2.12
N SER A 687 -4.47 -5.92 -2.12
CA SER A 687 -3.23 -5.72 -2.87
C SER A 687 -2.18 -5.05 -1.99
N PHE A 688 -0.91 -5.36 -2.24
CA PHE A 688 0.24 -4.94 -1.44
C PHE A 688 0.32 -5.57 -0.05
N GLY A 689 -0.72 -6.20 0.46
CA GLY A 689 -0.60 -7.05 1.62
C GLY A 689 -1.64 -8.15 1.65
N ASP A 690 -1.25 -9.26 2.27
CA ASP A 690 -2.05 -10.47 2.39
C ASP A 690 -2.47 -10.66 3.85
N SER A 691 -3.77 -10.89 4.03
CA SER A 691 -4.36 -11.30 5.30
C SER A 691 -4.22 -12.81 5.46
N SER A 692 -4.40 -13.34 6.68
CA SER A 692 -4.30 -14.79 6.89
C SER A 692 -5.30 -15.55 6.02
N LEU A 693 -4.87 -16.70 5.48
CA LEU A 693 -5.76 -17.64 4.78
C LEU A 693 -6.76 -18.30 5.73
N THR A 694 -6.53 -18.24 7.05
CA THR A 694 -7.53 -18.61 8.06
C THR A 694 -8.66 -17.59 8.04
N GLN A 695 -9.87 -18.05 7.71
CA GLN A 695 -11.00 -17.16 7.51
C GLN A 695 -11.66 -16.79 8.84
N HIS A 696 -11.53 -15.52 9.23
CA HIS A 696 -12.29 -14.92 10.33
C HIS A 696 -13.62 -14.37 9.82
N ILE A 697 -14.72 -14.78 10.45
CA ILE A 697 -16.09 -14.41 10.03
C ILE A 697 -16.87 -13.90 11.23
N GLY A 698 -17.27 -12.62 11.19
CA GLY A 698 -18.21 -12.05 12.16
C GLY A 698 -19.62 -12.61 12.01
N LEU A 699 -20.25 -12.88 13.15
CA LEU A 699 -21.58 -13.46 13.27
C LEU A 699 -22.60 -12.46 13.82
N GLY A 700 -22.16 -11.24 14.14
CA GLY A 700 -22.97 -10.22 14.80
C GLY A 700 -23.56 -10.75 16.10
N LYS A 701 -24.85 -10.50 16.31
CA LYS A 701 -25.60 -10.97 17.50
C LYS A 701 -26.12 -12.40 17.39
N ALA A 702 -25.63 -13.22 16.45
CA ALA A 702 -26.14 -14.58 16.28
C ALA A 702 -26.01 -15.41 17.56
N THR A 703 -27.06 -16.17 17.86
CA THR A 703 -27.11 -17.06 19.04
C THR A 703 -26.52 -18.44 18.77
N LYS A 704 -26.51 -18.87 17.50
CA LYS A 704 -25.86 -20.10 17.02
C LYS A 704 -25.64 -20.08 15.51
N VAL A 705 -24.71 -20.92 15.05
CA VAL A 705 -24.58 -21.29 13.64
C VAL A 705 -25.42 -22.54 13.38
N ASP A 706 -26.52 -22.40 12.63
CA ASP A 706 -27.41 -23.49 12.26
C ASP A 706 -26.73 -24.47 11.30
N SER A 707 -26.03 -23.93 10.30
CA SER A 707 -25.15 -24.69 9.42
C SER A 707 -23.94 -23.90 8.96
N LEU A 708 -22.83 -24.62 8.82
CA LEU A 708 -21.61 -24.23 8.10
C LEU A 708 -21.49 -25.15 6.89
N GLU A 709 -21.52 -24.57 5.69
CA GLU A 709 -21.32 -25.26 4.41
C GLU A 709 -19.97 -24.82 3.82
N VAL A 710 -19.16 -25.81 3.42
CA VAL A 710 -17.86 -25.61 2.76
C VAL A 710 -17.92 -26.30 1.40
N ARG A 711 -17.76 -25.52 0.33
CA ARG A 711 -17.75 -26.01 -1.07
C ARG A 711 -16.33 -25.92 -1.62
N TRP A 712 -15.77 -27.07 -1.93
CA TRP A 712 -14.43 -27.21 -2.48
C TRP A 712 -14.47 -27.13 -4.02
N PRO A 713 -13.67 -26.24 -4.65
CA PRO A 713 -13.77 -25.98 -6.08
C PRO A 713 -13.39 -27.21 -6.93
N VAL A 714 -12.28 -27.89 -6.59
CA VAL A 714 -11.76 -28.99 -7.41
C VAL A 714 -12.58 -30.27 -7.28
N SER A 715 -12.90 -30.69 -6.06
CA SER A 715 -13.67 -31.91 -5.85
C SER A 715 -15.17 -31.74 -6.09
N ASN A 716 -15.65 -30.50 -6.17
CA ASN A 716 -17.08 -30.14 -6.15
C ASN A 716 -17.83 -30.66 -4.91
N GLN A 717 -17.11 -31.10 -3.87
CA GLN A 717 -17.71 -31.60 -2.64
C GLN A 717 -18.29 -30.44 -1.84
N VAL A 718 -19.46 -30.66 -1.24
CA VAL A 718 -20.01 -29.79 -0.20
C VAL A 718 -20.05 -30.54 1.12
N GLN A 719 -19.27 -30.07 2.10
CA GLN A 719 -19.36 -30.53 3.49
C GLN A 719 -20.31 -29.61 4.26
N THR A 720 -21.23 -30.19 5.04
CA THR A 720 -22.18 -29.43 5.86
C THR A 720 -22.10 -29.88 7.31
N PHE A 721 -21.81 -28.93 8.20
CA PHE A 721 -21.78 -29.12 9.64
C PHE A 721 -22.95 -28.39 10.28
N ARG A 722 -23.67 -29.03 11.21
CA ARG A 722 -24.88 -28.50 11.84
C ARG A 722 -24.63 -28.15 13.29
N ASN A 723 -25.31 -27.12 13.79
CA ASN A 723 -25.25 -26.66 15.19
C ASN A 723 -23.81 -26.39 15.65
N VAL A 724 -23.06 -25.65 14.85
CA VAL A 724 -21.69 -25.25 15.16
C VAL A 724 -21.73 -24.18 16.26
N ALA A 725 -20.91 -24.33 17.30
CA ALA A 725 -20.82 -23.33 18.36
C ALA A 725 -20.14 -22.04 17.83
N ILE A 726 -20.50 -20.92 18.45
CA ILE A 726 -19.92 -19.60 18.16
C ILE A 726 -18.65 -19.37 18.99
N ASN A 727 -17.84 -18.36 18.63
CA ASN A 727 -16.64 -17.92 19.35
C ASN A 727 -15.60 -19.02 19.52
N GLN A 728 -15.22 -19.65 18.41
CA GLN A 728 -14.22 -20.72 18.40
C GLN A 728 -13.48 -20.77 17.07
N SER A 729 -12.31 -21.41 17.09
CA SER A 729 -11.49 -21.69 15.92
C SER A 729 -11.64 -23.15 15.51
N LEU A 730 -11.85 -23.41 14.22
CA LEU A 730 -12.05 -24.73 13.66
C LEU A 730 -11.01 -25.05 12.59
N GLU A 731 -10.66 -26.33 12.46
CA GLU A 731 -9.97 -26.88 11.30
C GLU A 731 -10.91 -27.83 10.56
N ILE A 732 -11.01 -27.67 9.24
CA ILE A 732 -11.80 -28.52 8.36
C ILE A 732 -10.90 -29.02 7.24
N LYS A 733 -10.76 -30.34 7.15
CA LYS A 733 -10.08 -30.99 6.04
C LYS A 733 -11.12 -31.42 5.01
N GLU A 734 -10.79 -31.25 3.73
CA GLU A 734 -11.59 -31.75 2.63
C GLU A 734 -11.87 -33.25 2.84
N SER A 735 -13.06 -33.73 2.45
CA SER A 735 -13.52 -35.11 2.66
C SER A 735 -13.68 -35.62 4.11
N ALA A 736 -13.22 -34.90 5.14
CA ALA A 736 -13.39 -35.32 6.52
C ALA A 736 -14.86 -35.30 6.98
N ALA A 737 -15.30 -36.32 7.72
CA ALA A 737 -16.68 -36.38 8.20
C ALA A 737 -17.00 -35.33 9.28
N ASN A 738 -15.99 -34.86 10.03
CA ASN A 738 -16.12 -33.92 11.14
C ASN A 738 -15.03 -32.86 11.07
N TYR A 739 -15.32 -31.67 11.62
CA TYR A 739 -14.31 -30.65 11.89
C TYR A 739 -13.56 -30.93 13.20
N GLN A 740 -12.40 -30.30 13.38
CA GLN A 740 -11.66 -30.28 14.65
C GLN A 740 -11.74 -28.89 15.28
N VAL A 741 -11.92 -28.82 16.59
CA VAL A 741 -11.83 -27.55 17.33
C VAL A 741 -10.35 -27.28 17.63
N ARG A 742 -9.82 -26.17 17.11
CA ARG A 742 -8.45 -25.73 17.41
C ARG A 742 -8.47 -25.01 18.76
N LYS A 743 -7.72 -25.53 19.74
CA LYS A 743 -7.54 -24.88 21.03
C LYS A 743 -6.35 -23.93 20.94
N ILE A 744 -6.61 -22.72 20.48
CA ILE A 744 -5.62 -21.64 20.42
C ILE A 744 -5.82 -20.78 21.67
N HIS A 745 -4.72 -20.43 22.32
CA HIS A 745 -4.76 -19.60 23.52
C HIS A 745 -4.76 -18.13 23.12
N SER A 746 -5.77 -17.39 23.58
CA SER A 746 -5.73 -15.93 23.52
C SER A 746 -4.51 -15.42 24.30
N LEU A 747 -3.83 -14.47 23.68
CA LEU A 747 -2.62 -13.83 24.15
C LEU A 747 -2.99 -12.49 24.80
N THR A 748 -2.03 -11.92 25.51
CA THR A 748 -2.10 -10.53 25.94
C THR A 748 -0.79 -9.91 25.54
N PHE A 749 -0.83 -8.89 24.67
CA PHE A 749 0.38 -8.21 24.22
C PHE A 749 1.20 -7.70 25.40
N LYS A 750 2.47 -8.12 25.45
CA LYS A 750 3.45 -7.67 26.44
C LYS A 750 4.25 -6.53 25.83
N LEU A 751 3.79 -5.32 26.08
CA LEU A 751 4.41 -4.12 25.54
C LEU A 751 5.57 -3.68 26.43
N ASP A 752 6.76 -3.53 25.84
CA ASP A 752 7.87 -2.88 26.53
C ASP A 752 7.54 -1.41 26.81
N SER A 753 8.04 -0.87 27.93
CA SER A 753 8.03 0.57 28.14
C SER A 753 8.93 1.22 27.08
N VAL A 754 8.36 1.79 26.03
CA VAL A 754 9.11 2.50 24.98
C VAL A 754 9.98 3.57 25.63
N PRO A 755 11.33 3.44 25.64
CA PRO A 755 12.17 4.50 26.15
C PRO A 755 12.00 5.70 25.23
N ALA A 756 11.75 6.88 25.79
CA ALA A 756 11.89 8.12 25.04
C ALA A 756 13.36 8.22 24.59
N LYS A 757 13.68 7.79 23.37
CA LYS A 757 14.98 8.02 22.74
C LYS A 757 15.07 9.50 22.39
N LEU A 758 15.29 10.34 23.40
CA LEU A 758 15.79 11.69 23.22
C LEU A 758 17.23 11.58 22.72
N HIS A 759 17.41 11.36 21.41
CA HIS A 759 18.70 11.61 20.79
C HIS A 759 18.88 13.13 20.68
N SER A 760 19.56 13.70 21.68
CA SER A 760 20.12 15.04 21.57
C SER A 760 21.36 14.98 20.68
N HIS A 761 21.24 15.32 19.40
CA HIS A 761 22.37 15.72 18.57
C HIS A 761 22.00 16.92 17.70
#